data_AF-A0A8B7PT82-F1
#
_entry.id   AF-A0A8B7PT82-F1
#
_cell.length_a   1.000
_cell.length_b   1.000
_cell.length_c   1.000
_cell.angle_alpha   90.00
_cell.angle_beta   90.00
_cell.angle_gamma   90.00
#
_symmetry.space_group_name_H-M   'P 1'
#
loop_
_entity.id
_entity.type
_entity.pdbx_description
1 polymer ?
#
loop_
_entity_poly.entity_id
_entity_poly.type
_entity_poly.pdbx_seq_one_letter_code
_entity_poly.pdbx_strand_id
1 'polypeptide(L)'
;MTAEERRNLLAFQSYVTKILDPTYILSYMAPWFKEDELQCIQAEKNNKGAIEAASLFLKFLLELQEEGWFRGFLDALHHAGYSGLYEAIESWDFQKIEKLEEYRLTLRRLQPEFKTSVHPDNILPDISECLINQECEEIKQICSSKGPMAGAEKMAECLLRSDKENWPKTLKLALEKEENKFSELWIVDKGSKDVETKDLEDEDMKTSEVQIVYKEEPDCQNLSQNSCPPSEVSHSHSQIKPRNYQLELTLPANQGKNTIICAPTGCGKTFVSLLICEHHLQKFPQGQKGKVVFFAIQLPVYEQQKSVFSNYFERRGYNVSGISGETSENVSLQQIVENNDIIILTPQILVNSLKSGTIPSLSVFTLMIFDECHNTSKHHPYNMIMFNYLDQKLGGSSDPLPQIIGLTASVGVGDAKTTAEAMDYICKLCASLDISVVATVKDNLEELEDIVYKPQKFFRKVESRTTDRFKCIISQLMREIESLAKSIFGKLGTITLENLSEIQNRNFGTQKYEQWIVAVQKKCTVLQMPDKDEESRICKALFLYTSHLRKFNDALIINEHARMKDALDYLKDFFSNVRSAGFDEIEQDLTRRFEEKLQELESISMDPSNENPKLKDLCFILQEEYHLNPETRTILFVKTRALVDALKKWIEENPKLSFLKPGILTGRGKTNQTIGMTLPAQKCALDEFRTNGDNKILIATSVADEGIDIAQCNLVILYEYVGNVIKMIQTRGRGRAKGSKCFLLTSNADVIQKEKINIYKEKMMNDSILKLQTLDEKVFKEKVHRIQIHEKFIRDSQGKAKPVLDKKNKKLLCRKCKAFACYTADIRVVEECHHTVIGDAFRECFVSKLHPKAKKFGNFEKKAKIFCARENCRHDWGIHVKYKTFEIPVIKIESFVVEDIATGDQTLYAKWRDFHFEKLPFNPAEISK
;
A
#
# COMPACT_ATOMS: atom_id res chain seq x y z
N MET A 1 37.64 -2.75 -46.42
CA MET A 1 37.72 -1.91 -45.21
C MET A 1 38.91 -0.95 -45.38
N THR A 2 38.74 0.35 -45.11
CA THR A 2 39.77 1.38 -45.21
C THR A 2 40.69 1.40 -43.98
N ALA A 3 41.88 1.99 -44.11
CA ALA A 3 42.79 2.21 -42.97
C ALA A 3 42.24 3.21 -41.93
N GLU A 4 41.06 3.79 -42.16
CA GLU A 4 40.34 4.69 -41.26
C GLU A 4 39.37 3.91 -40.37
N GLU A 5 38.56 3.01 -40.94
CA GLU A 5 37.66 2.11 -40.19
C GLU A 5 38.43 1.27 -39.14
N ARG A 6 39.61 0.74 -39.49
CA ARG A 6 40.47 0.00 -38.53
C ARG A 6 40.95 0.88 -37.36
N ARG A 7 41.24 2.17 -37.61
CA ARG A 7 41.66 3.13 -36.58
C ARG A 7 40.48 3.58 -35.70
N ASN A 8 39.31 3.77 -36.28
CA ASN A 8 38.10 4.13 -35.54
C ASN A 8 37.65 2.98 -34.63
N LEU A 9 37.67 1.73 -35.12
CA LEU A 9 37.33 0.57 -34.30
C LEU A 9 38.28 0.39 -33.09
N LEU A 10 39.57 0.66 -33.28
CA LEU A 10 40.56 0.73 -32.19
C LEU A 10 40.27 1.87 -31.21
N ALA A 11 39.88 3.05 -31.69
CA ALA A 11 39.57 4.20 -30.84
C ALA A 11 38.35 3.97 -29.95
N PHE A 12 37.32 3.28 -30.45
CA PHE A 12 36.06 3.00 -29.74
C PHE A 12 35.97 1.58 -29.15
N GLN A 13 37.06 0.80 -29.14
CA GLN A 13 37.08 -0.59 -28.67
C GLN A 13 36.45 -0.79 -27.28
N SER A 14 36.59 0.19 -26.39
CA SER A 14 36.09 0.15 -25.00
C SER A 14 34.57 0.16 -24.89
N TYR A 15 33.84 0.63 -25.90
CA TYR A 15 32.38 0.55 -25.98
C TYR A 15 31.94 -0.84 -26.42
N VAL A 16 32.62 -1.37 -27.43
CA VAL A 16 32.34 -2.69 -28.00
C VAL A 16 32.59 -3.79 -26.97
N THR A 17 33.73 -3.76 -26.24
CA THR A 17 34.03 -4.79 -25.22
C THR A 17 33.10 -4.79 -24.02
N LYS A 18 32.49 -3.65 -23.65
CA LYS A 18 31.53 -3.57 -22.54
C LYS A 18 30.15 -4.15 -22.86
N ILE A 19 29.82 -4.32 -24.14
CA ILE A 19 28.47 -4.63 -24.63
C ILE A 19 28.41 -5.98 -25.34
N LEU A 20 29.33 -6.21 -26.27
CA LEU A 20 29.33 -7.37 -27.13
C LEU A 20 29.61 -8.63 -26.32
N ASP A 21 28.75 -9.64 -26.45
CA ASP A 21 29.08 -11.02 -26.14
C ASP A 21 29.39 -11.70 -27.47
N PRO A 22 30.65 -12.08 -27.75
CA PRO A 22 31.00 -12.67 -29.03
C PRO A 22 30.20 -13.93 -29.34
N THR A 23 29.80 -14.72 -28.34
CA THR A 23 29.17 -16.02 -28.57
C THR A 23 27.81 -15.96 -29.26
N TYR A 24 27.12 -14.82 -29.21
CA TYR A 24 25.88 -14.60 -29.98
C TYR A 24 26.14 -14.26 -31.46
N ILE A 25 27.39 -13.87 -31.83
CA ILE A 25 27.79 -13.54 -33.21
C ILE A 25 28.79 -14.53 -33.85
N LEU A 26 29.44 -15.40 -33.08
CA LEU A 26 30.47 -16.32 -33.59
C LEU A 26 30.00 -17.18 -34.79
N SER A 27 28.75 -17.63 -34.79
CA SER A 27 28.17 -18.43 -35.88
C SER A 27 28.08 -17.68 -37.22
N TYR A 28 27.79 -16.38 -37.18
CA TYR A 28 27.75 -15.52 -38.37
C TYR A 28 29.16 -15.12 -38.83
N MET A 29 30.12 -15.04 -37.90
CA MET A 29 31.51 -14.67 -38.16
C MET A 29 32.42 -15.85 -38.55
N ALA A 30 31.94 -17.08 -38.43
CA ALA A 30 32.67 -18.31 -38.77
C ALA A 30 33.33 -18.33 -40.17
N PRO A 31 32.81 -17.69 -41.23
CA PRO A 31 33.50 -17.64 -42.53
C PRO A 31 34.87 -16.95 -42.53
N TRP A 32 35.16 -16.10 -41.53
CA TRP A 32 36.40 -15.31 -41.47
C TRP A 32 37.35 -15.71 -40.33
N PHE A 33 36.94 -16.59 -39.42
CA PHE A 33 37.76 -17.05 -38.29
C PHE A 33 38.11 -18.53 -38.40
N LYS A 34 39.26 -18.92 -37.87
CA LYS A 34 39.62 -20.34 -37.75
C LYS A 34 38.85 -20.99 -36.61
N GLU A 35 38.61 -22.29 -36.72
CA GLU A 35 37.88 -23.07 -35.72
C GLU A 35 38.55 -22.99 -34.33
N ASP A 36 39.89 -23.01 -34.28
CA ASP A 36 40.68 -22.81 -33.04
C ASP A 36 40.45 -21.42 -32.42
N GLU A 37 40.32 -20.37 -33.24
CA GLU A 37 40.11 -18.98 -32.78
C GLU A 37 38.70 -18.83 -32.17
N LEU A 38 37.69 -19.43 -32.82
CA LEU A 38 36.31 -19.50 -32.29
C LEU A 38 36.26 -20.24 -30.95
N GLN A 39 36.93 -21.39 -30.83
CA GLN A 39 37.02 -22.16 -29.59
C GLN A 39 37.74 -21.38 -28.49
N CYS A 40 38.84 -20.67 -28.81
CA CYS A 40 39.53 -19.81 -27.85
C CYS A 40 38.65 -18.68 -27.30
N ILE A 41 37.86 -18.00 -28.14
CA ILE A 41 36.94 -16.94 -27.70
C ILE A 41 35.85 -17.51 -26.77
N GLN A 42 35.30 -18.67 -27.11
CA GLN A 42 34.27 -19.32 -26.31
C GLN A 42 34.82 -19.83 -24.96
N ALA A 43 36.05 -20.34 -24.92
CA ALA A 43 36.74 -20.68 -23.68
C ALA A 43 37.05 -19.45 -22.82
N GLU A 44 37.44 -18.32 -23.43
CA GLU A 44 37.72 -17.08 -22.71
C GLU A 44 36.44 -16.51 -22.05
N LYS A 45 35.27 -16.57 -22.71
CA LYS A 45 33.97 -16.21 -22.10
C LYS A 45 33.71 -17.05 -20.85
N ASN A 46 33.92 -18.36 -20.93
CA ASN A 46 33.64 -19.28 -19.83
C ASN A 46 34.60 -19.11 -18.64
N ASN A 47 35.85 -18.70 -18.90
CA ASN A 47 36.90 -18.62 -17.88
C ASN A 47 37.05 -17.24 -17.25
N LYS A 48 36.90 -16.15 -18.03
CA LYS A 48 37.18 -14.78 -17.57
C LYS A 48 36.00 -13.83 -17.69
N GLY A 49 35.01 -14.16 -18.51
CA GLY A 49 33.82 -13.34 -18.74
C GLY A 49 33.76 -12.74 -20.15
N ALA A 50 32.61 -12.15 -20.46
CA ALA A 50 32.31 -11.71 -21.82
C ALA A 50 33.03 -10.41 -22.24
N ILE A 51 33.60 -9.63 -21.32
CA ILE A 51 34.39 -8.43 -21.66
C ILE A 51 35.76 -8.83 -22.22
N GLU A 52 36.40 -9.79 -21.55
CA GLU A 52 37.69 -10.39 -21.92
C GLU A 52 37.55 -11.16 -23.23
N ALA A 53 36.47 -11.94 -23.39
CA ALA A 53 36.12 -12.59 -24.65
C ALA A 53 35.93 -11.59 -25.79
N ALA A 54 35.24 -10.46 -25.55
CA ALA A 54 35.05 -9.41 -26.55
C ALA A 54 36.35 -8.68 -26.92
N SER A 55 37.26 -8.51 -25.95
CA SER A 55 38.61 -7.97 -26.20
C SER A 55 39.43 -8.92 -27.08
N LEU A 56 39.39 -10.22 -26.81
CA LEU A 56 40.05 -11.25 -27.62
C LEU A 56 39.45 -11.35 -29.04
N PHE A 57 38.12 -11.33 -29.15
CA PHE A 57 37.40 -11.29 -30.43
C PHE A 57 37.80 -10.08 -31.27
N LEU A 58 37.81 -8.87 -30.69
CA LEU A 58 38.23 -7.66 -31.41
C LEU A 58 39.68 -7.71 -31.86
N LYS A 59 40.58 -8.29 -31.05
CA LYS A 59 41.97 -8.47 -31.43
C LYS A 59 42.08 -9.31 -32.71
N PHE A 60 41.46 -10.49 -32.75
CA PHE A 60 41.48 -11.33 -33.95
C PHE A 60 40.77 -10.65 -35.14
N LEU A 61 39.63 -9.98 -34.90
CA LEU A 61 38.91 -9.22 -35.93
C LEU A 61 39.79 -8.14 -36.59
N LEU A 62 40.63 -7.46 -35.79
CA LEU A 62 41.58 -6.44 -36.26
C LEU A 62 42.82 -7.02 -36.97
N GLU A 63 43.06 -8.32 -36.90
CA GLU A 63 44.14 -9.02 -37.60
C GLU A 63 43.73 -9.51 -39.01
N LEU A 64 42.42 -9.62 -39.29
CA LEU A 64 41.88 -10.08 -40.59
C LEU A 64 42.29 -9.18 -41.77
N GLN A 65 42.67 -9.78 -42.89
CA GLN A 65 43.05 -9.06 -44.13
C GLN A 65 42.13 -9.32 -45.34
N GLU A 66 41.15 -10.21 -45.19
CA GLU A 66 40.21 -10.56 -46.27
C GLU A 66 39.25 -9.41 -46.61
N GLU A 67 38.56 -9.49 -47.75
CA GLU A 67 37.54 -8.52 -48.11
C GLU A 67 36.18 -8.88 -47.47
N GLY A 68 35.32 -7.87 -47.26
CA GLY A 68 33.96 -8.06 -46.76
C GLY A 68 33.77 -8.24 -45.24
N TRP A 69 34.79 -8.66 -44.47
CA TRP A 69 34.61 -8.99 -43.03
C TRP A 69 34.01 -7.86 -42.18
N PHE A 70 34.29 -6.59 -42.48
CA PHE A 70 33.73 -5.46 -41.71
C PHE A 70 32.21 -5.31 -41.93
N ARG A 71 31.74 -5.57 -43.16
CA ARG A 71 30.30 -5.65 -43.44
C ARG A 71 29.69 -6.91 -42.83
N GLY A 72 30.39 -8.05 -42.91
CA GLY A 72 30.01 -9.29 -42.23
C GLY A 72 29.84 -9.11 -40.71
N PHE A 73 30.72 -8.34 -40.07
CA PHE A 73 30.62 -8.01 -38.64
C PHE A 73 29.41 -7.12 -38.32
N LEU A 74 29.16 -6.07 -39.11
CA LEU A 74 27.95 -5.27 -38.98
C LEU A 74 26.68 -6.11 -39.18
N ASP A 75 26.63 -6.89 -40.25
CA ASP A 75 25.48 -7.77 -40.52
C ASP A 75 25.30 -8.81 -39.40
N ALA A 76 26.38 -9.37 -38.83
CA ALA A 76 26.33 -10.27 -37.68
C ALA A 76 25.77 -9.60 -36.41
N LEU A 77 26.19 -8.36 -36.11
CA LEU A 77 25.61 -7.56 -35.02
C LEU A 77 24.11 -7.35 -35.22
N HIS A 78 23.68 -6.99 -36.45
CA HIS A 78 22.27 -6.80 -36.77
C HIS A 78 21.45 -8.09 -36.58
N HIS A 79 21.93 -9.23 -37.09
CA HIS A 79 21.22 -10.53 -36.98
C HIS A 79 21.17 -11.06 -35.53
N ALA A 80 22.21 -10.83 -34.72
CA ALA A 80 22.20 -11.16 -33.29
C ALA A 80 21.39 -10.16 -32.42
N GLY A 81 20.83 -9.09 -33.02
CA GLY A 81 20.01 -8.12 -32.32
C GLY A 81 20.76 -6.98 -31.63
N TYR A 82 22.06 -6.81 -31.88
CA TYR A 82 22.89 -5.69 -31.40
C TYR A 82 22.67 -4.38 -32.20
N SER A 83 21.41 -3.96 -32.35
CA SER A 83 21.03 -2.81 -33.18
C SER A 83 21.66 -1.47 -32.78
N GLY A 84 21.86 -1.22 -31.47
CA GLY A 84 22.45 0.03 -30.98
C GLY A 84 23.97 0.06 -31.19
N LEU A 85 24.62 -1.10 -31.06
CA LEU A 85 26.05 -1.24 -31.36
C LEU A 85 26.32 -1.23 -32.87
N TYR A 86 25.42 -1.81 -33.68
CA TYR A 86 25.40 -1.70 -35.13
C TYR A 86 25.35 -0.23 -35.58
N GLU A 87 24.34 0.53 -35.11
CA GLU A 87 24.19 1.95 -35.42
C GLU A 87 25.45 2.74 -35.04
N ALA A 88 25.96 2.54 -33.82
CA ALA A 88 27.11 3.27 -33.30
C ALA A 88 28.42 3.00 -34.07
N ILE A 89 28.61 1.80 -34.62
CA ILE A 89 29.79 1.45 -35.43
C ILE A 89 29.62 1.91 -36.88
N GLU A 90 28.41 1.82 -37.45
CA GLU A 90 28.13 2.29 -38.81
C GLU A 90 28.21 3.82 -38.93
N SER A 91 27.78 4.58 -37.91
CA SER A 91 27.85 6.04 -37.87
C SER A 91 29.05 6.62 -37.10
N TRP A 92 29.86 5.77 -36.45
CA TRP A 92 30.91 6.16 -35.49
C TRP A 92 30.46 7.11 -34.36
N ASP A 93 29.19 7.01 -33.92
CA ASP A 93 28.62 7.81 -32.82
C ASP A 93 28.17 6.94 -31.63
N PHE A 94 28.91 7.04 -30.53
CA PHE A 94 28.66 6.30 -29.30
C PHE A 94 27.91 7.11 -28.24
N GLN A 95 27.44 8.34 -28.52
CA GLN A 95 26.78 9.20 -27.53
C GLN A 95 25.53 8.58 -26.90
N LYS A 96 24.73 7.82 -27.66
CA LYS A 96 23.56 7.09 -27.12
C LYS A 96 23.98 6.06 -26.08
N ILE A 97 25.09 5.37 -26.32
CA ILE A 97 25.64 4.33 -25.44
C ILE A 97 26.28 4.94 -24.19
N GLU A 98 26.99 6.07 -24.32
CA GLU A 98 27.60 6.79 -23.18
C GLU A 98 26.55 7.21 -22.14
N LYS A 99 25.39 7.71 -22.58
CA LYS A 99 24.26 8.10 -21.70
C LYS A 99 23.76 6.95 -20.82
N LEU A 100 23.95 5.69 -21.22
CA LEU A 100 23.50 4.53 -20.47
C LEU A 100 24.34 4.24 -19.21
N GLU A 101 25.57 4.76 -19.10
CA GLU A 101 26.47 4.39 -18.01
C GLU A 101 25.97 4.88 -16.64
N GLU A 102 25.25 6.01 -16.57
CA GLU A 102 24.64 6.48 -15.32
C GLU A 102 23.58 5.50 -14.77
N TYR A 103 22.85 4.81 -15.66
CA TYR A 103 21.91 3.77 -15.26
C TYR A 103 22.62 2.46 -14.94
N ARG A 104 23.68 2.10 -15.66
CA ARG A 104 24.49 0.93 -15.34
C ARG A 104 25.11 1.08 -13.94
N LEU A 105 25.65 2.24 -13.61
CA LEU A 105 26.10 2.57 -12.25
C LEU A 105 24.96 2.52 -11.23
N THR A 106 23.79 3.09 -11.54
CA THR A 106 22.61 3.01 -10.65
C THR A 106 22.16 1.55 -10.44
N LEU A 107 22.24 0.69 -11.47
CA LEU A 107 21.83 -0.71 -11.39
C LEU A 107 22.84 -1.50 -10.57
N ARG A 108 24.15 -1.31 -10.79
CA ARG A 108 25.21 -1.89 -9.94
C ARG A 108 25.02 -1.51 -8.47
N ARG A 109 24.59 -0.28 -8.14
CA ARG A 109 24.28 0.14 -6.75
C ARG A 109 23.08 -0.58 -6.14
N LEU A 110 22.05 -0.85 -6.95
CA LEU A 110 20.74 -1.33 -6.51
C LEU A 110 20.48 -2.82 -6.80
N GLN A 111 21.39 -3.48 -7.52
CA GLN A 111 21.41 -4.92 -7.85
C GLN A 111 21.03 -5.83 -6.66
N PRO A 112 21.50 -5.59 -5.42
CA PRO A 112 21.08 -6.38 -4.25
C PRO A 112 19.57 -6.36 -3.99
N GLU A 113 18.95 -5.18 -4.07
CA GLU A 113 17.50 -5.07 -3.91
C GLU A 113 16.78 -5.53 -5.20
N PHE A 114 17.35 -5.30 -6.39
CA PHE A 114 16.82 -5.82 -7.68
C PHE A 114 16.60 -7.33 -7.56
N LYS A 115 17.69 -8.05 -7.34
CA LYS A 115 17.74 -9.50 -7.16
C LYS A 115 16.73 -9.98 -6.10
N THR A 116 16.65 -9.29 -4.95
CA THR A 116 15.81 -9.74 -3.83
C THR A 116 14.32 -9.40 -3.94
N SER A 117 13.90 -8.55 -4.88
CA SER A 117 12.51 -8.08 -4.98
C SER A 117 11.87 -8.20 -6.37
N VAL A 118 12.67 -8.36 -7.43
CA VAL A 118 12.19 -8.49 -8.82
C VAL A 118 11.90 -9.95 -9.16
N HIS A 119 10.69 -10.22 -9.67
CA HIS A 119 10.34 -11.52 -10.25
C HIS A 119 10.41 -11.42 -11.78
N PRO A 120 11.34 -12.13 -12.45
CA PRO A 120 11.55 -11.99 -13.89
C PRO A 120 10.34 -12.37 -14.73
N ASP A 121 9.61 -13.43 -14.36
CA ASP A 121 8.52 -13.96 -15.19
C ASP A 121 7.38 -12.94 -15.39
N ASN A 122 7.21 -12.03 -14.42
CA ASN A 122 6.24 -10.93 -14.47
C ASN A 122 6.71 -9.75 -15.35
N ILE A 123 8.02 -9.59 -15.55
CA ILE A 123 8.66 -8.36 -16.07
C ILE A 123 9.30 -8.58 -17.44
N LEU A 124 9.83 -9.77 -17.69
CA LEU A 124 10.45 -10.19 -18.93
C LEU A 124 9.55 -10.03 -20.18
N PRO A 125 8.21 -10.22 -20.12
CA PRO A 125 7.35 -9.91 -21.25
C PRO A 125 7.47 -8.45 -21.70
N ASP A 126 7.50 -7.51 -20.75
CA ASP A 126 7.53 -6.07 -21.02
C ASP A 126 8.94 -5.53 -21.33
N ILE A 127 10.01 -6.21 -20.92
CA ILE A 127 11.41 -5.80 -21.20
C ILE A 127 12.10 -6.60 -22.31
N SER A 128 11.40 -7.52 -22.96
CA SER A 128 11.97 -8.42 -23.98
C SER A 128 12.64 -7.67 -25.14
N GLU A 129 12.07 -6.55 -25.60
CA GLU A 129 12.65 -5.67 -26.64
C GLU A 129 13.96 -4.98 -26.24
N CYS A 130 14.30 -5.00 -24.95
CA CYS A 130 15.49 -4.35 -24.39
C CYS A 130 16.68 -5.29 -24.19
N LEU A 131 16.48 -6.58 -24.49
CA LEU A 131 17.42 -7.68 -24.36
C LEU A 131 17.56 -8.39 -25.72
N ILE A 132 18.55 -9.27 -25.84
CA ILE A 132 18.65 -10.16 -27.00
C ILE A 132 17.70 -11.35 -26.81
N ASN A 133 17.15 -11.90 -27.91
CA ASN A 133 16.21 -13.03 -27.84
C ASN A 133 16.78 -14.24 -27.09
N GLN A 134 18.06 -14.56 -27.33
CA GLN A 134 18.77 -15.63 -26.62
C GLN A 134 18.91 -15.34 -25.11
N GLU A 135 19.17 -14.08 -24.71
CA GLU A 135 19.20 -13.68 -23.30
C GLU A 135 17.83 -13.86 -22.63
N CYS A 136 16.74 -13.57 -23.34
CA CYS A 136 15.38 -13.79 -22.83
C CYS A 136 15.07 -15.27 -22.59
N GLU A 137 15.57 -16.16 -23.45
CA GLU A 137 15.45 -17.61 -23.28
C GLU A 137 16.32 -18.12 -22.13
N GLU A 138 17.57 -17.65 -22.02
CA GLU A 138 18.46 -17.95 -20.88
C GLU A 138 17.83 -17.52 -19.55
N ILE A 139 17.25 -16.32 -19.47
CA ILE A 139 16.58 -15.83 -18.25
C ILE A 139 15.41 -16.74 -17.86
N LYS A 140 14.53 -17.14 -18.80
CA LYS A 140 13.42 -18.08 -18.52
C LYS A 140 13.93 -19.45 -18.08
N GLN A 141 14.99 -19.94 -18.70
CA GLN A 141 15.60 -21.22 -18.33
C GLN A 141 16.23 -21.15 -16.93
N ILE A 142 16.86 -20.04 -16.57
CA ILE A 142 17.43 -19.81 -15.24
C ILE A 142 16.34 -19.61 -14.18
N CYS A 143 15.24 -18.89 -14.47
CA CYS A 143 14.06 -18.86 -13.61
C CYS A 143 13.54 -20.26 -13.29
N SER A 144 13.40 -21.10 -14.33
CA SER A 144 12.83 -22.45 -14.23
C SER A 144 13.75 -23.45 -13.53
N SER A 145 15.08 -23.28 -13.63
CA SER A 145 16.07 -24.23 -13.10
C SER A 145 16.76 -23.80 -11.80
N LYS A 146 16.90 -22.50 -11.57
CA LYS A 146 17.60 -21.89 -10.41
C LYS A 146 16.71 -20.90 -9.62
N GLY A 147 15.46 -20.70 -10.03
CA GLY A 147 14.49 -19.86 -9.31
C GLY A 147 14.51 -18.37 -9.72
N PRO A 148 13.50 -17.61 -9.28
CA PRO A 148 13.25 -16.26 -9.79
C PRO A 148 14.35 -15.25 -9.41
N MET A 149 14.96 -15.39 -8.23
CA MET A 149 16.08 -14.53 -7.83
C MET A 149 17.28 -14.71 -8.77
N ALA A 150 17.49 -15.92 -9.29
CA ALA A 150 18.57 -16.21 -10.24
C ALA A 150 18.31 -15.63 -11.63
N GLY A 151 17.07 -15.72 -12.10
CA GLY A 151 16.66 -15.03 -13.31
C GLY A 151 16.75 -13.51 -13.16
N ALA A 152 16.52 -12.97 -11.96
CA ALA A 152 16.62 -11.53 -11.68
C ALA A 152 18.07 -11.04 -11.73
N GLU A 153 19.03 -11.83 -11.22
CA GLU A 153 20.46 -11.52 -11.41
C GLU A 153 20.85 -11.59 -12.89
N LYS A 154 20.48 -12.65 -13.62
CA LYS A 154 20.78 -12.75 -15.05
C LYS A 154 20.16 -11.59 -15.85
N MET A 155 18.93 -11.20 -15.52
CA MET A 155 18.26 -10.04 -16.08
C MET A 155 19.04 -8.75 -15.78
N ALA A 156 19.55 -8.56 -14.57
CA ALA A 156 20.40 -7.41 -14.25
C ALA A 156 21.72 -7.43 -15.04
N GLU A 157 22.36 -8.60 -15.21
CA GLU A 157 23.57 -8.77 -16.02
C GLU A 157 23.34 -8.36 -17.49
N CYS A 158 22.29 -8.89 -18.12
CA CYS A 158 21.96 -8.57 -19.52
C CYS A 158 21.55 -7.10 -19.69
N LEU A 159 20.79 -6.52 -18.75
CA LEU A 159 20.46 -5.09 -18.78
C LEU A 159 21.68 -4.19 -18.57
N LEU A 160 22.67 -4.59 -17.77
CA LEU A 160 23.94 -3.88 -17.66
C LEU A 160 24.72 -3.85 -18.99
N ARG A 161 24.55 -4.89 -19.84
CA ARG A 161 25.20 -5.03 -21.14
C ARG A 161 24.39 -4.44 -22.31
N SER A 162 23.09 -4.24 -22.13
CA SER A 162 22.18 -3.78 -23.19
C SER A 162 22.66 -2.49 -23.88
N ASP A 163 22.58 -2.51 -25.22
CA ASP A 163 22.88 -1.40 -26.13
C ASP A 163 21.63 -0.56 -26.46
N LYS A 164 20.47 -0.92 -25.91
CA LYS A 164 19.18 -0.30 -26.23
C LYS A 164 18.95 0.96 -25.38
N GLU A 165 18.91 2.13 -26.01
CA GLU A 165 18.73 3.42 -25.30
C GLU A 165 17.45 3.48 -24.42
N ASN A 166 16.45 2.65 -24.72
CA ASN A 166 15.19 2.57 -23.96
C ASN A 166 15.22 1.60 -22.76
N TRP A 167 16.17 0.67 -22.65
CA TRP A 167 16.18 -0.38 -21.60
C TRP A 167 15.93 0.13 -20.19
N PRO A 168 16.53 1.26 -19.75
CA PRO A 168 16.33 1.75 -18.41
C PRO A 168 14.85 2.10 -18.16
N LYS A 169 14.21 2.76 -19.14
CA LYS A 169 12.84 3.29 -19.06
C LYS A 169 11.81 2.18 -19.20
N THR A 170 12.10 1.16 -20.01
CA THR A 170 11.24 -0.01 -20.17
C THR A 170 11.25 -0.85 -18.90
N LEU A 171 12.42 -1.09 -18.29
CA LEU A 171 12.52 -1.74 -16.98
C LEU A 171 11.74 -0.98 -15.90
N LYS A 172 11.82 0.36 -15.85
CA LYS A 172 11.00 1.16 -14.92
C LYS A 172 9.50 0.97 -15.13
N LEU A 173 9.03 0.96 -16.38
CA LEU A 173 7.60 0.73 -16.65
C LEU A 173 7.15 -0.68 -16.23
N ALA A 174 7.93 -1.71 -16.52
CA ALA A 174 7.62 -3.08 -16.12
C ALA A 174 7.54 -3.21 -14.58
N LEU A 175 8.46 -2.57 -13.86
CA LEU A 175 8.45 -2.54 -12.40
C LEU A 175 7.29 -1.72 -11.79
N GLU A 176 6.84 -0.65 -12.46
CA GLU A 176 5.64 0.11 -12.05
C GLU A 176 4.35 -0.65 -12.35
N LYS A 177 4.27 -1.34 -13.50
CA LYS A 177 3.12 -2.17 -13.91
C LYS A 177 2.85 -3.31 -12.92
N GLU A 178 3.91 -3.92 -12.41
CA GLU A 178 3.86 -5.03 -11.44
C GLU A 178 3.90 -4.57 -9.97
N GLU A 179 3.71 -3.26 -9.72
CA GLU A 179 3.71 -2.65 -8.39
C GLU A 179 4.90 -3.09 -7.51
N ASN A 180 6.09 -3.15 -8.09
CA ASN A 180 7.24 -3.64 -7.38
C ASN A 180 7.82 -2.55 -6.46
N LYS A 181 8.10 -2.87 -5.18
CA LYS A 181 8.85 -1.96 -4.26
C LYS A 181 10.15 -1.46 -4.88
N PHE A 182 10.81 -2.31 -5.67
CA PHE A 182 12.01 -1.94 -6.37
C PHE A 182 11.81 -0.72 -7.27
N SER A 183 10.61 -0.45 -7.80
CA SER A 183 10.34 0.76 -8.57
C SER A 183 10.52 2.06 -7.77
N GLU A 184 10.42 2.05 -6.44
CA GLU A 184 10.68 3.21 -5.57
C GLU A 184 12.20 3.53 -5.49
N LEU A 185 13.06 2.54 -5.76
CA LEU A 185 14.53 2.60 -5.67
C LEU A 185 15.18 2.62 -7.07
N TRP A 186 14.66 1.81 -7.99
CA TRP A 186 14.99 1.75 -9.41
C TRP A 186 14.42 2.93 -10.15
N ILE A 187 15.16 3.99 -10.00
CA ILE A 187 14.73 5.26 -10.44
C ILE A 187 15.35 5.49 -11.83
N VAL A 188 14.80 4.79 -12.84
CA VAL A 188 14.87 5.23 -14.24
C VAL A 188 13.60 6.01 -14.58
N ASP A 189 13.46 7.22 -14.08
CA ASP A 189 14.61 8.08 -14.06
C ASP A 189 14.56 9.11 -12.94
N LYS A 190 15.70 9.68 -12.60
CA LYS A 190 16.05 10.35 -11.33
C LYS A 190 14.81 11.03 -10.72
N GLY A 191 14.12 10.42 -9.73
CA GLY A 191 12.65 10.06 -9.65
C GLY A 191 12.13 9.54 -8.29
N SER A 192 12.71 10.03 -7.21
CA SER A 192 12.71 9.60 -5.78
C SER A 192 11.41 9.31 -5.02
N LYS A 193 11.56 8.59 -3.88
CA LYS A 193 11.11 9.07 -2.55
C LYS A 193 12.04 8.67 -1.38
N ASP A 194 12.51 9.67 -0.63
CA ASP A 194 12.60 9.58 0.84
C ASP A 194 11.51 10.44 1.49
N VAL A 195 11.23 10.13 2.74
CA VAL A 195 10.38 10.92 3.62
C VAL A 195 11.10 10.97 4.95
N GLU A 196 11.42 12.18 5.43
CA GLU A 196 11.72 12.41 6.85
C GLU A 196 10.44 12.24 7.66
N THR A 197 10.56 11.65 8.84
CA THR A 197 9.47 11.58 9.82
C THR A 197 10.07 11.78 11.20
N LYS A 198 9.66 12.88 11.84
CA LYS A 198 9.86 13.11 13.28
C LYS A 198 8.99 12.16 14.11
N ASP A 199 9.34 12.08 15.40
CA ASP A 199 8.87 11.08 16.35
C ASP A 199 7.36 10.89 16.44
N LEU A 200 6.98 9.63 16.63
CA LEU A 200 5.67 9.19 17.09
C LEU A 200 5.85 8.04 18.09
N GLU A 201 5.87 8.41 19.37
CA GLU A 201 5.10 7.64 20.34
C GLU A 201 3.60 7.97 20.14
N ASP A 202 2.69 7.17 20.72
CA ASP A 202 1.24 7.12 20.45
C ASP A 202 0.80 6.47 19.12
N GLU A 203 0.79 5.13 19.08
CA GLU A 203 -0.19 4.38 18.26
C GLU A 203 -1.52 4.23 19.01
N ASP A 204 -2.36 5.26 18.90
CA ASP A 204 -3.80 5.09 18.73
C ASP A 204 -4.37 6.21 17.81
N MET A 205 -5.10 5.78 16.78
CA MET A 205 -6.14 6.55 16.09
C MET A 205 -5.80 7.97 15.54
N LYS A 206 -4.77 8.08 14.68
CA LYS A 206 -4.62 9.22 13.74
C LYS A 206 -5.36 8.97 12.42
N THR A 207 -6.62 9.42 12.41
CA THR A 207 -7.51 9.60 11.25
C THR A 207 -6.80 10.22 10.04
N SER A 208 -7.03 9.66 8.85
CA SER A 208 -6.52 10.22 7.60
C SER A 208 -7.29 11.46 7.16
N GLU A 209 -6.60 12.58 6.98
CA GLU A 209 -7.03 13.65 6.07
C GLU A 209 -6.99 13.13 4.63
N VAL A 210 -8.16 12.86 4.05
CA VAL A 210 -8.29 12.63 2.60
C VAL A 210 -8.76 13.91 1.93
N GLN A 211 -7.81 14.84 1.75
CA GLN A 211 -7.85 15.78 0.65
C GLN A 211 -7.31 15.06 -0.59
N ILE A 212 -7.81 15.38 -1.79
CA ILE A 212 -7.30 14.77 -3.02
C ILE A 212 -5.85 15.24 -3.25
N VAL A 213 -4.92 14.43 -2.79
CA VAL A 213 -3.54 14.41 -3.25
C VAL A 213 -3.33 13.01 -3.80
N TYR A 214 -2.91 12.95 -5.06
CA TYR A 214 -2.69 11.73 -5.83
C TYR A 214 -2.02 10.62 -5.02
N LYS A 215 -2.65 9.43 -5.00
CA LYS A 215 -2.04 8.14 -4.66
C LYS A 215 -2.58 7.09 -5.61
N GLU A 216 -1.70 6.21 -6.08
CA GLU A 216 -1.98 5.19 -7.09
C GLU A 216 -2.81 4.01 -6.52
N GLU A 217 -3.51 3.32 -7.42
CA GLU A 217 -4.12 2.00 -7.22
C GLU A 217 -3.73 1.08 -8.39
N PRO A 218 -3.55 -0.24 -8.16
CA PRO A 218 -3.24 -1.21 -9.21
C PRO A 218 -4.42 -1.46 -10.15
N ASP A 219 -4.10 -1.66 -11.42
CA ASP A 219 -4.98 -2.36 -12.36
C ASP A 219 -4.57 -3.85 -12.42
N CYS A 220 -5.51 -4.78 -12.23
CA CYS A 220 -5.22 -6.22 -12.31
C CYS A 220 -5.11 -6.73 -13.76
N GLN A 221 -4.21 -7.69 -14.01
CA GLN A 221 -4.22 -8.51 -15.23
C GLN A 221 -5.20 -9.68 -15.11
N ASN A 222 -6.10 -9.85 -16.07
CA ASN A 222 -7.02 -10.99 -16.13
C ASN A 222 -6.34 -12.23 -16.73
N LEU A 223 -5.75 -13.08 -15.90
CA LEU A 223 -5.37 -14.45 -16.27
C LEU A 223 -6.37 -15.44 -15.69
N SER A 224 -7.49 -15.62 -16.40
CA SER A 224 -8.58 -16.52 -16.02
C SER A 224 -8.55 -17.81 -16.84
N GLN A 225 -7.88 -18.84 -16.33
CA GLN A 225 -8.17 -20.23 -16.66
C GLN A 225 -8.21 -21.08 -15.39
N ASN A 226 -9.30 -20.94 -14.64
CA ASN A 226 -9.86 -21.98 -13.80
C ASN A 226 -11.33 -21.62 -13.51
N SER A 227 -12.24 -22.27 -14.23
CA SER A 227 -13.67 -22.03 -14.15
C SER A 227 -14.27 -22.73 -12.92
N CYS A 228 -14.37 -22.02 -11.81
CA CYS A 228 -15.26 -22.43 -10.73
C CYS A 228 -16.69 -22.02 -11.09
N PRO A 229 -17.68 -22.94 -11.17
CA PRO A 229 -19.04 -22.58 -11.53
C PRO A 229 -19.66 -21.64 -10.49
N PRO A 230 -20.51 -20.67 -10.87
CA PRO A 230 -21.29 -19.91 -9.91
C PRO A 230 -22.31 -20.85 -9.27
N SER A 231 -22.04 -21.31 -8.05
CA SER A 231 -23.03 -21.99 -7.23
C SER A 231 -24.09 -20.98 -6.80
N GLU A 232 -25.17 -20.88 -7.57
CA GLU A 232 -26.38 -20.15 -7.20
C GLU A 232 -26.99 -20.77 -5.94
N VAL A 233 -26.59 -20.27 -4.76
CA VAL A 233 -27.32 -20.55 -3.53
C VAL A 233 -28.61 -19.76 -3.59
N SER A 234 -29.64 -20.40 -4.13
CA SER A 234 -31.00 -19.88 -4.20
C SER A 234 -31.56 -19.63 -2.80
N HIS A 235 -31.32 -18.46 -2.24
CA HIS A 235 -32.01 -18.02 -1.03
C HIS A 235 -33.49 -17.82 -1.35
N SER A 236 -34.31 -18.80 -0.97
CA SER A 236 -35.77 -18.70 -0.97
C SER A 236 -36.21 -17.60 0.00
N HIS A 237 -36.34 -16.36 -0.50
CA HIS A 237 -36.64 -15.19 0.31
C HIS A 237 -38.11 -15.17 0.74
N SER A 238 -38.39 -15.81 1.88
CA SER A 238 -39.59 -15.53 2.67
C SER A 238 -39.65 -14.04 3.05
N GLN A 239 -40.86 -13.51 3.27
CA GLN A 239 -41.03 -12.16 3.82
C GLN A 239 -40.42 -12.12 5.23
N ILE A 240 -39.21 -11.59 5.37
CA ILE A 240 -38.56 -11.41 6.66
C ILE A 240 -39.34 -10.34 7.43
N LYS A 241 -40.13 -10.78 8.42
CA LYS A 241 -40.84 -9.89 9.34
C LYS A 241 -39.81 -9.18 10.24
N PRO A 242 -39.92 -7.86 10.46
CA PRO A 242 -39.06 -7.16 11.42
C PRO A 242 -39.30 -7.66 12.84
N ARG A 243 -38.21 -7.72 13.61
CA ARG A 243 -38.21 -8.04 15.05
C ARG A 243 -38.60 -6.85 15.90
N ASN A 244 -39.02 -7.07 17.14
CA ASN A 244 -39.52 -5.97 17.99
C ASN A 244 -38.40 -4.97 18.31
N TYR A 245 -37.20 -5.43 18.67
CA TYR A 245 -36.04 -4.55 18.87
C TYR A 245 -35.64 -3.81 17.59
N GLN A 246 -35.89 -4.37 16.40
CA GLN A 246 -35.59 -3.69 15.14
C GLN A 246 -36.58 -2.54 14.92
N LEU A 247 -37.87 -2.78 15.17
CA LEU A 247 -38.90 -1.74 15.14
C LEU A 247 -38.60 -0.63 16.17
N GLU A 248 -38.25 -0.99 17.40
CA GLU A 248 -37.84 -0.07 18.47
C GLU A 248 -36.72 0.89 18.00
N LEU A 249 -35.66 0.36 17.38
CA LEU A 249 -34.56 1.16 16.82
C LEU A 249 -34.98 2.09 15.67
N THR A 250 -36.05 1.76 14.92
CA THR A 250 -36.58 2.65 13.88
C THR A 250 -37.43 3.81 14.41
N LEU A 251 -38.03 3.70 15.61
CA LEU A 251 -39.05 4.65 16.07
C LEU A 251 -38.61 6.13 16.02
N PRO A 252 -37.42 6.53 16.52
CA PRO A 252 -37.01 7.94 16.48
C PRO A 252 -36.75 8.43 15.05
N ALA A 253 -36.22 7.56 14.20
CA ALA A 253 -35.98 7.86 12.80
C ALA A 253 -37.29 8.01 12.01
N ASN A 254 -38.28 7.16 12.26
CA ASN A 254 -39.60 7.23 11.63
C ASN A 254 -40.36 8.50 12.05
N GLN A 255 -40.13 9.02 13.26
CA GLN A 255 -40.59 10.33 13.71
C GLN A 255 -39.88 11.53 13.06
N GLY A 256 -38.94 11.30 12.12
CA GLY A 256 -38.19 12.35 11.45
C GLY A 256 -37.01 12.91 12.25
N LYS A 257 -36.64 12.30 13.38
CA LYS A 257 -35.52 12.78 14.21
C LYS A 257 -34.17 12.33 13.64
N ASN A 258 -33.18 13.21 13.70
CA ASN A 258 -31.79 12.84 13.41
C ASN A 258 -31.28 11.92 14.53
N THR A 259 -30.83 10.71 14.16
CA THR A 259 -30.69 9.57 15.08
C THR A 259 -29.42 8.77 14.84
N ILE A 260 -28.62 8.51 15.89
CA ILE A 260 -27.58 7.46 15.86
C ILE A 260 -28.20 6.17 16.39
N ILE A 261 -28.15 5.11 15.60
CA ILE A 261 -28.55 3.76 15.95
C ILE A 261 -27.29 3.00 16.38
N CYS A 262 -27.10 2.91 17.70
CA CYS A 262 -25.98 2.19 18.31
C CYS A 262 -26.47 0.80 18.74
N ALA A 263 -26.16 -0.22 17.93
CA ALA A 263 -26.61 -1.59 18.18
C ALA A 263 -25.54 -2.61 17.75
N PRO A 264 -25.41 -3.77 18.44
CA PRO A 264 -24.34 -4.75 18.20
C PRO A 264 -24.15 -5.21 16.74
N THR A 265 -22.95 -5.69 16.41
CA THR A 265 -22.71 -6.33 15.10
C THR A 265 -23.53 -7.61 14.98
N GLY A 266 -24.27 -7.78 13.89
CA GLY A 266 -25.15 -8.94 13.68
C GLY A 266 -26.63 -8.75 14.05
N CYS A 267 -27.04 -7.67 14.72
CA CYS A 267 -28.47 -7.40 15.01
C CYS A 267 -29.31 -7.03 13.76
N GLY A 268 -28.69 -6.94 12.58
CA GLY A 268 -29.35 -6.52 11.34
C GLY A 268 -29.51 -5.01 11.20
N LYS A 269 -28.49 -4.21 11.55
CA LYS A 269 -28.48 -2.74 11.30
C LYS A 269 -28.84 -2.37 9.85
N THR A 270 -28.38 -3.14 8.87
CA THR A 270 -28.79 -3.00 7.46
C THR A 270 -30.29 -3.19 7.25
N PHE A 271 -30.93 -4.13 7.95
CA PHE A 271 -32.38 -4.30 7.85
C PHE A 271 -33.13 -3.13 8.51
N VAL A 272 -32.62 -2.62 9.64
CA VAL A 272 -33.14 -1.41 10.29
C VAL A 272 -33.05 -0.20 9.34
N SER A 273 -31.97 -0.03 8.58
CA SER A 273 -31.88 1.05 7.58
C SER A 273 -32.79 0.85 6.36
N LEU A 274 -33.04 -0.38 5.92
CA LEU A 274 -34.07 -0.66 4.91
C LEU A 274 -35.47 -0.23 5.39
N LEU A 275 -35.85 -0.57 6.63
CA LEU A 275 -37.15 -0.19 7.20
C LEU A 275 -37.32 1.34 7.31
N ILE A 276 -36.28 2.05 7.78
CA ILE A 276 -36.28 3.51 7.86
C ILE A 276 -36.39 4.13 6.47
N CYS A 277 -35.65 3.58 5.50
CA CYS A 277 -35.69 4.05 4.11
C CYS A 277 -37.07 3.81 3.45
N GLU A 278 -37.71 2.67 3.70
CA GLU A 278 -39.05 2.35 3.22
C GLU A 278 -40.11 3.29 3.82
N HIS A 279 -40.12 3.45 5.15
CA HIS A 279 -41.02 4.40 5.82
C HIS A 279 -40.78 5.84 5.37
N HIS A 280 -39.51 6.24 5.20
CA HIS A 280 -39.14 7.58 4.76
C HIS A 280 -39.59 7.86 3.33
N LEU A 281 -39.50 6.90 2.41
CA LEU A 281 -39.97 7.08 1.04
C LEU A 281 -41.51 7.07 0.94
N GLN A 282 -42.18 6.23 1.74
CA GLN A 282 -43.65 6.12 1.77
C GLN A 282 -44.35 7.35 2.36
N LYS A 283 -43.68 8.16 3.19
CA LYS A 283 -44.29 9.35 3.81
C LYS A 283 -44.51 10.53 2.86
N PHE A 284 -43.93 10.51 1.66
CA PHE A 284 -44.04 11.62 0.70
C PHE A 284 -45.39 11.59 -0.05
N PRO A 285 -46.14 12.71 -0.09
CA PRO A 285 -47.38 12.79 -0.85
C PRO A 285 -47.19 12.56 -2.35
N GLN A 286 -48.25 12.10 -3.02
CA GLN A 286 -48.26 11.87 -4.46
C GLN A 286 -47.87 13.16 -5.22
N GLY A 287 -46.77 13.09 -5.99
CA GLY A 287 -46.18 14.23 -6.70
C GLY A 287 -44.91 14.81 -6.03
N GLN A 288 -44.63 14.48 -4.77
CA GLN A 288 -43.33 14.68 -4.14
C GLN A 288 -42.56 13.36 -4.11
N LYS A 289 -41.22 13.42 -4.19
CA LYS A 289 -40.34 12.25 -4.10
C LYS A 289 -39.31 12.45 -3.00
N GLY A 290 -39.24 11.49 -2.08
CA GLY A 290 -38.08 11.35 -1.21
C GLY A 290 -36.86 10.89 -2.02
N LYS A 291 -35.69 11.37 -1.61
CA LYS A 291 -34.40 10.93 -2.15
C LYS A 291 -33.44 10.56 -1.02
N VAL A 292 -32.84 9.39 -1.12
CA VAL A 292 -32.03 8.77 -0.05
C VAL A 292 -30.61 8.52 -0.53
N VAL A 293 -29.63 8.85 0.30
CA VAL A 293 -28.23 8.45 0.10
C VAL A 293 -27.74 7.58 1.24
N PHE A 294 -27.09 6.47 0.91
CA PHE A 294 -26.44 5.58 1.87
C PHE A 294 -24.93 5.58 1.62
N PHE A 295 -24.14 5.83 2.67
CA PHE A 295 -22.69 5.83 2.57
C PHE A 295 -22.07 4.53 3.07
N ALA A 296 -21.18 3.95 2.25
CA ALA A 296 -20.33 2.83 2.61
C ALA A 296 -18.85 3.21 2.44
N ILE A 297 -18.02 2.93 3.45
CA ILE A 297 -16.60 3.34 3.46
C ILE A 297 -15.74 2.43 2.57
N GLN A 298 -15.94 1.11 2.65
CA GLN A 298 -15.13 0.11 1.94
C GLN A 298 -15.85 -0.43 0.70
N LEU A 299 -15.12 -0.73 -0.37
CA LEU A 299 -15.72 -1.22 -1.62
C LEU A 299 -16.52 -2.54 -1.49
N PRO A 300 -16.08 -3.57 -0.73
CA PRO A 300 -16.89 -4.77 -0.49
C PRO A 300 -18.25 -4.46 0.18
N VAL A 301 -18.25 -3.49 1.10
CA VAL A 301 -19.47 -3.06 1.79
C VAL A 301 -20.38 -2.30 0.82
N TYR A 302 -19.82 -1.39 0.02
CA TYR A 302 -20.56 -0.69 -1.03
C TYR A 302 -21.29 -1.67 -1.97
N GLU A 303 -20.61 -2.71 -2.49
CA GLU A 303 -21.24 -3.70 -3.37
C GLU A 303 -22.30 -4.53 -2.65
N GLN A 304 -22.03 -4.94 -1.40
CA GLN A 304 -23.01 -5.67 -0.58
C GLN A 304 -24.27 -4.83 -0.34
N GLN A 305 -24.13 -3.58 0.08
CA GLN A 305 -25.28 -2.70 0.35
C GLN A 305 -26.03 -2.36 -0.94
N LYS A 306 -25.32 -2.12 -2.05
CA LYS A 306 -25.95 -1.93 -3.38
C LYS A 306 -26.81 -3.11 -3.77
N SER A 307 -26.31 -4.34 -3.67
CA SER A 307 -27.09 -5.55 -3.94
C SER A 307 -28.33 -5.66 -3.02
N VAL A 308 -28.14 -5.47 -1.71
CA VAL A 308 -29.23 -5.59 -0.72
C VAL A 308 -30.33 -4.54 -0.93
N PHE A 309 -29.98 -3.28 -1.15
CA PHE A 309 -30.97 -2.21 -1.38
C PHE A 309 -31.70 -2.40 -2.73
N SER A 310 -31.00 -2.75 -3.80
CA SER A 310 -31.60 -2.99 -5.13
C SER A 310 -32.65 -4.10 -5.05
N ASN A 311 -32.26 -5.28 -4.55
CA ASN A 311 -33.14 -6.43 -4.35
C ASN A 311 -34.37 -6.13 -3.48
N TYR A 312 -34.25 -5.22 -2.50
CA TYR A 312 -35.37 -4.85 -1.63
C TYR A 312 -36.32 -3.85 -2.27
N PHE A 313 -35.81 -2.84 -2.98
CA PHE A 313 -36.57 -1.66 -3.40
C PHE A 313 -36.98 -1.63 -4.88
N GLU A 314 -36.26 -2.26 -5.80
CA GLU A 314 -36.62 -2.26 -7.23
C GLU A 314 -37.99 -2.91 -7.47
N ARG A 315 -38.25 -4.06 -6.81
CA ARG A 315 -39.55 -4.74 -6.82
C ARG A 315 -40.71 -3.93 -6.21
N ARG A 316 -40.41 -2.78 -5.58
CA ARG A 316 -41.37 -1.83 -5.01
C ARG A 316 -41.52 -0.55 -5.86
N GLY A 317 -40.87 -0.49 -7.03
CA GLY A 317 -40.97 0.61 -7.97
C GLY A 317 -40.05 1.81 -7.70
N TYR A 318 -38.99 1.63 -6.89
CA TYR A 318 -37.97 2.66 -6.65
C TYR A 318 -36.71 2.39 -7.47
N ASN A 319 -36.13 3.45 -8.03
CA ASN A 319 -34.86 3.37 -8.76
C ASN A 319 -33.69 3.36 -7.76
N VAL A 320 -32.91 2.28 -7.77
CA VAL A 320 -31.70 2.14 -6.96
C VAL A 320 -30.47 2.20 -7.86
N SER A 321 -29.48 3.00 -7.48
CA SER A 321 -28.17 3.03 -8.15
C SER A 321 -27.05 3.25 -7.14
N GLY A 322 -25.81 3.23 -7.62
CA GLY A 322 -24.67 3.56 -6.78
C GLY A 322 -23.42 3.91 -7.57
N ILE A 323 -22.55 4.70 -6.92
CA ILE A 323 -21.26 5.11 -7.47
C ILE A 323 -20.13 4.82 -6.46
N SER A 324 -19.10 4.12 -6.95
CA SER A 324 -17.81 3.92 -6.29
C SER A 324 -16.71 4.68 -7.05
N GLY A 325 -15.49 4.71 -6.51
CA GLY A 325 -14.36 5.38 -7.17
C GLY A 325 -14.18 4.91 -8.63
N GLU A 326 -14.25 3.59 -8.84
CA GLU A 326 -14.13 2.92 -10.14
C GLU A 326 -15.20 3.32 -11.16
N THR A 327 -16.43 3.64 -10.72
CA THR A 327 -17.55 4.02 -11.62
C THR A 327 -17.74 5.52 -11.77
N SER A 328 -17.10 6.34 -10.91
CA SER A 328 -17.32 7.79 -10.83
C SER A 328 -16.84 8.59 -12.06
N GLU A 329 -15.98 8.01 -12.90
CA GLU A 329 -15.41 8.69 -14.07
C GLU A 329 -16.33 8.65 -15.32
N ASN A 330 -17.28 7.71 -15.37
CA ASN A 330 -18.09 7.42 -16.56
C ASN A 330 -19.51 8.00 -16.52
N VAL A 331 -19.98 8.50 -15.35
CA VAL A 331 -21.37 8.96 -15.18
C VAL A 331 -21.44 10.19 -14.28
N SER A 332 -22.26 11.18 -14.65
CA SER A 332 -22.50 12.34 -13.81
C SER A 332 -23.24 11.96 -12.52
N LEU A 333 -22.65 12.28 -11.36
CA LEU A 333 -23.34 12.14 -10.06
C LEU A 333 -24.65 12.92 -10.06
N GLN A 334 -24.70 14.10 -10.67
CA GLN A 334 -25.92 14.92 -10.72
C GLN A 334 -27.06 14.16 -11.42
N GLN A 335 -26.80 13.53 -12.57
CA GLN A 335 -27.78 12.74 -13.31
C GLN A 335 -28.19 11.46 -12.55
N ILE A 336 -27.25 10.78 -11.88
CA ILE A 336 -27.57 9.62 -11.05
C ILE A 336 -28.43 10.03 -9.85
N VAL A 337 -28.07 11.11 -9.17
CA VAL A 337 -28.84 11.67 -8.04
C VAL A 337 -30.23 12.07 -8.53
N GLU A 338 -30.37 12.76 -9.66
CA GLU A 338 -31.66 13.19 -10.19
C GLU A 338 -32.58 11.99 -10.54
N ASN A 339 -32.08 11.03 -11.33
CA ASN A 339 -32.86 9.93 -11.89
C ASN A 339 -33.17 8.76 -10.92
N ASN A 340 -32.50 8.68 -9.76
CA ASN A 340 -32.67 7.59 -8.80
C ASN A 340 -33.28 8.08 -7.48
N ASP A 341 -34.06 7.21 -6.83
CA ASP A 341 -34.69 7.52 -5.54
C ASP A 341 -33.74 7.12 -4.39
N ILE A 342 -32.90 6.09 -4.58
CA ILE A 342 -31.90 5.60 -3.63
C ILE A 342 -30.52 5.54 -4.29
N ILE A 343 -29.51 6.15 -3.67
CA ILE A 343 -28.13 6.18 -4.17
C ILE A 343 -27.17 5.65 -3.10
N ILE A 344 -26.47 4.56 -3.41
CA ILE A 344 -25.36 4.06 -2.57
C ILE A 344 -24.06 4.74 -3.01
N LEU A 345 -23.30 5.36 -2.11
CA LEU A 345 -22.08 6.10 -2.43
C LEU A 345 -20.91 5.71 -1.53
N THR A 346 -19.70 5.77 -2.10
CA THR A 346 -18.51 6.01 -1.28
C THR A 346 -18.42 7.51 -0.95
N PRO A 347 -18.18 7.92 0.32
CA PRO A 347 -18.42 9.29 0.75
C PRO A 347 -17.52 10.34 0.09
N GLN A 348 -16.31 9.95 -0.35
CA GLN A 348 -15.38 10.86 -1.01
C GLN A 348 -15.96 11.46 -2.30
N ILE A 349 -16.81 10.72 -3.02
CA ILE A 349 -17.45 11.19 -4.25
C ILE A 349 -18.35 12.40 -3.97
N LEU A 350 -19.14 12.35 -2.90
CA LEU A 350 -19.99 13.48 -2.51
C LEU A 350 -19.16 14.67 -2.00
N VAL A 351 -18.09 14.43 -1.22
CA VAL A 351 -17.15 15.51 -0.82
C VAL A 351 -16.60 16.25 -2.03
N ASN A 352 -16.18 15.52 -3.07
CA ASN A 352 -15.64 16.10 -4.30
C ASN A 352 -16.72 16.84 -5.10
N SER A 353 -17.95 16.32 -5.11
CA SER A 353 -19.07 16.89 -5.86
C SER A 353 -19.66 18.16 -5.21
N LEU A 354 -19.64 18.24 -3.87
CA LEU A 354 -19.98 19.47 -3.13
C LEU A 354 -18.91 20.55 -3.36
N LYS A 355 -17.62 20.19 -3.29
CA LYS A 355 -16.51 21.14 -3.52
C LYS A 355 -16.47 21.71 -4.93
N SER A 356 -16.81 20.90 -5.94
CA SER A 356 -16.88 21.33 -7.34
C SER A 356 -18.19 22.06 -7.70
N GLY A 357 -19.18 22.09 -6.80
CA GLY A 357 -20.50 22.63 -7.08
C GLY A 357 -21.39 21.74 -7.96
N THR A 358 -20.91 20.56 -8.38
CA THR A 358 -21.68 19.57 -9.17
C THR A 358 -22.96 19.13 -8.45
N ILE A 359 -22.88 19.03 -7.12
CA ILE A 359 -24.04 19.00 -6.23
C ILE A 359 -24.00 20.31 -5.44
N PRO A 360 -24.91 21.27 -5.69
CA PRO A 360 -24.80 22.62 -5.12
C PRO A 360 -25.18 22.69 -3.64
N SER A 361 -26.04 21.78 -3.17
CA SER A 361 -26.49 21.68 -1.77
C SER A 361 -26.87 20.24 -1.43
N LEU A 362 -26.74 19.88 -0.16
CA LEU A 362 -27.23 18.61 0.37
C LEU A 362 -28.77 18.49 0.38
N SER A 363 -29.50 19.59 0.16
CA SER A 363 -30.96 19.64 0.03
C SER A 363 -31.54 18.84 -1.14
N VAL A 364 -30.70 18.37 -2.06
CA VAL A 364 -31.10 17.37 -3.08
C VAL A 364 -31.48 16.02 -2.45
N PHE A 365 -30.95 15.74 -1.25
CA PHE A 365 -31.31 14.57 -0.46
C PHE A 365 -32.33 14.94 0.61
N THR A 366 -33.13 13.96 0.98
CA THR A 366 -34.12 14.07 2.07
C THR A 366 -33.77 13.18 3.27
N LEU A 367 -32.89 12.19 3.07
CA LEU A 367 -32.36 11.29 4.09
C LEU A 367 -30.92 10.90 3.72
N MET A 368 -30.01 10.99 4.69
CA MET A 368 -28.61 10.55 4.59
C MET A 368 -28.33 9.49 5.65
N ILE A 369 -27.88 8.31 5.21
CA ILE A 369 -27.57 7.17 6.08
C ILE A 369 -26.06 6.93 6.07
N PHE A 370 -25.42 7.06 7.21
CA PHE A 370 -23.97 6.87 7.39
C PHE A 370 -23.70 5.50 8.04
N ASP A 371 -23.15 4.55 7.29
CA ASP A 371 -22.70 3.27 7.86
C ASP A 371 -21.36 3.43 8.60
N GLU A 372 -21.19 2.71 9.71
CA GLU A 372 -20.09 2.89 10.68
C GLU A 372 -19.83 4.38 11.02
N CYS A 373 -20.90 5.08 11.41
CA CYS A 373 -20.98 6.54 11.55
C CYS A 373 -20.01 7.15 12.57
N HIS A 374 -19.42 6.33 13.45
CA HIS A 374 -18.37 6.73 14.40
C HIS A 374 -17.12 7.29 13.70
N ASN A 375 -16.95 7.01 12.40
CA ASN A 375 -15.93 7.62 11.55
C ASN A 375 -16.15 9.12 11.29
N THR A 376 -17.27 9.71 11.72
CA THR A 376 -17.54 11.16 11.57
C THR A 376 -16.75 11.98 12.59
N SER A 377 -15.43 12.02 12.39
CA SER A 377 -14.50 12.76 13.23
C SER A 377 -13.29 13.27 12.44
N LYS A 378 -12.63 14.29 13.01
CA LYS A 378 -11.42 14.93 12.46
C LYS A 378 -11.61 15.30 10.98
N HIS A 379 -10.92 14.63 10.05
CA HIS A 379 -10.96 14.95 8.62
C HIS A 379 -11.41 13.77 7.73
N HIS A 380 -12.12 12.80 8.31
CA HIS A 380 -12.76 11.73 7.54
C HIS A 380 -13.80 12.32 6.56
N PRO A 381 -14.03 11.72 5.37
CA PRO A 381 -14.99 12.24 4.39
C PRO A 381 -16.40 12.47 4.94
N TYR A 382 -16.88 11.66 5.88
CA TYR A 382 -18.15 11.90 6.58
C TYR A 382 -18.18 13.27 7.28
N ASN A 383 -17.11 13.63 7.99
CA ASN A 383 -17.05 14.90 8.72
C ASN A 383 -16.98 16.08 7.75
N MET A 384 -16.34 15.90 6.58
CA MET A 384 -16.34 16.91 5.51
C MET A 384 -17.72 17.12 4.88
N ILE A 385 -18.52 16.06 4.70
CA ILE A 385 -19.93 16.16 4.28
C ILE A 385 -20.73 16.91 5.35
N MET A 386 -20.58 16.51 6.62
CA MET A 386 -21.33 17.13 7.71
C MET A 386 -20.92 18.57 8.00
N PHE A 387 -19.69 19.00 7.71
CA PHE A 387 -19.32 20.41 7.78
C PHE A 387 -20.17 21.24 6.81
N ASN A 388 -20.36 20.80 5.57
CA ASN A 388 -21.24 21.49 4.61
C ASN A 388 -22.71 21.53 5.07
N TYR A 389 -23.23 20.42 5.60
CA TYR A 389 -24.56 20.37 6.24
C TYR A 389 -24.68 21.40 7.38
N LEU A 390 -23.69 21.45 8.29
CA LEU A 390 -23.71 22.35 9.45
C LEU A 390 -23.48 23.81 9.06
N ASP A 391 -22.71 24.08 8.00
CA ASP A 391 -22.54 25.42 7.45
C ASP A 391 -23.86 25.94 6.85
N GLN A 392 -24.62 25.10 6.12
CA GLN A 392 -25.97 25.46 5.66
C GLN A 392 -26.93 25.68 6.85
N LYS A 393 -26.92 24.79 7.84
CA LYS A 393 -27.77 24.87 9.04
C LYS A 393 -27.53 26.13 9.87
N LEU A 394 -26.26 26.46 10.13
CA LEU A 394 -25.87 27.57 11.01
C LEU A 394 -25.75 28.90 10.25
N GLY A 395 -25.57 28.85 8.93
CA GLY A 395 -25.45 30.03 8.06
C GLY A 395 -26.78 30.73 7.74
N GLY A 396 -27.92 30.19 8.19
CA GLY A 396 -29.23 30.80 8.00
C GLY A 396 -29.85 30.61 6.62
N SER A 397 -29.43 29.58 5.86
CA SER A 397 -30.18 29.18 4.65
C SER A 397 -31.57 28.66 5.01
N SER A 398 -32.55 29.00 4.17
CA SER A 398 -33.91 28.47 4.21
C SER A 398 -34.06 27.09 3.55
N ASP A 399 -33.02 26.58 2.90
CA ASP A 399 -33.10 25.34 2.12
C ASP A 399 -33.26 24.12 3.04
N PRO A 400 -34.18 23.18 2.74
CA PRO A 400 -34.49 22.05 3.61
C PRO A 400 -33.30 21.10 3.72
N LEU A 401 -32.91 20.75 4.95
CA LEU A 401 -31.83 19.80 5.20
C LEU A 401 -32.34 18.35 5.26
N PRO A 402 -31.56 17.37 4.76
CA PRO A 402 -31.91 15.95 4.87
C PRO A 402 -31.91 15.48 6.34
N GLN A 403 -32.76 14.51 6.63
CA GLN A 403 -32.67 13.77 7.89
C GLN A 403 -31.36 12.97 7.95
N ILE A 404 -30.68 12.97 9.10
CA ILE A 404 -29.40 12.27 9.30
C ILE A 404 -29.58 11.03 10.17
N ILE A 405 -29.17 9.87 9.66
CA ILE A 405 -29.14 8.60 10.37
C ILE A 405 -27.72 8.04 10.40
N GLY A 406 -27.19 7.77 11.58
CA GLY A 406 -25.90 7.10 11.76
C GLY A 406 -26.09 5.66 12.24
N LEU A 407 -25.42 4.69 11.62
CA LEU A 407 -25.40 3.29 12.06
C LEU A 407 -24.03 2.99 12.68
N THR A 408 -23.97 2.37 13.86
CA THR A 408 -22.69 1.89 14.41
C THR A 408 -22.86 0.74 15.39
N ALA A 409 -21.81 -0.07 15.57
CA ALA A 409 -21.70 -1.02 16.68
C ALA A 409 -21.20 -0.38 17.99
N SER A 410 -20.54 0.77 17.90
CA SER A 410 -19.97 1.52 19.02
C SER A 410 -19.79 2.99 18.63
N VAL A 411 -20.18 3.93 19.49
CA VAL A 411 -19.89 5.36 19.29
C VAL A 411 -18.46 5.72 19.69
N GLY A 412 -17.79 4.86 20.47
CA GLY A 412 -16.49 5.12 21.06
C GLY A 412 -16.50 6.19 22.16
N VAL A 413 -15.33 6.40 22.78
CA VAL A 413 -15.11 7.43 23.82
C VAL A 413 -13.80 8.20 23.63
N GLY A 414 -13.09 7.96 22.52
CA GLY A 414 -11.75 8.50 22.29
C GLY A 414 -10.79 8.18 23.44
N ASP A 415 -10.07 9.21 23.90
CA ASP A 415 -9.06 9.13 24.95
C ASP A 415 -9.61 9.39 26.36
N ALA A 416 -10.94 9.45 26.51
CA ALA A 416 -11.61 9.70 27.78
C ALA A 416 -11.19 8.72 28.89
N LYS A 417 -10.91 9.28 30.05
CA LYS A 417 -10.59 8.60 31.31
C LYS A 417 -11.76 8.62 32.30
N THR A 418 -12.68 9.58 32.15
CA THR A 418 -13.86 9.75 33.00
C THR A 418 -15.17 9.64 32.21
N THR A 419 -16.27 9.26 32.87
CA THR A 419 -17.61 9.19 32.25
C THR A 419 -18.05 10.55 31.70
N ALA A 420 -17.64 11.67 32.32
CA ALA A 420 -17.92 13.02 31.83
C ALA A 420 -17.22 13.30 30.49
N GLU A 421 -15.91 13.03 30.39
CA GLU A 421 -15.17 13.13 29.12
C GLU A 421 -15.76 12.22 28.03
N ALA A 422 -16.17 11.00 28.38
CA ALA A 422 -16.83 10.08 27.45
C ALA A 422 -18.19 10.62 26.99
N MET A 423 -18.98 11.22 27.88
CA MET A 423 -20.24 11.87 27.54
C MET A 423 -20.02 13.07 26.61
N ASP A 424 -18.97 13.87 26.83
CA ASP A 424 -18.63 15.00 25.98
C ASP A 424 -18.08 14.55 24.61
N TYR A 425 -17.31 13.47 24.55
CA TYR A 425 -16.91 12.83 23.28
C TYR A 425 -18.14 12.38 22.48
N ILE A 426 -19.09 11.70 23.11
CA ILE A 426 -20.33 11.25 22.47
C ILE A 426 -21.19 12.46 22.06
N CYS A 427 -21.26 13.51 22.88
CA CYS A 427 -21.92 14.77 22.50
C CYS A 427 -21.26 15.43 21.28
N LYS A 428 -19.92 15.40 21.16
CA LYS A 428 -19.21 15.92 19.98
C LYS A 428 -19.50 15.10 18.73
N LEU A 429 -19.57 13.77 18.81
CA LEU A 429 -19.99 12.93 17.69
C LEU A 429 -21.45 13.22 17.28
N CYS A 430 -22.36 13.33 18.26
CA CYS A 430 -23.75 13.70 18.02
C CYS A 430 -23.86 15.08 17.38
N ALA A 431 -23.09 16.07 17.86
CA ALA A 431 -23.05 17.40 17.28
C ALA A 431 -22.52 17.41 15.84
N SER A 432 -21.50 16.60 15.54
CA SER A 432 -20.91 16.45 14.21
C SER A 432 -21.90 15.83 13.21
N LEU A 433 -22.78 14.93 13.65
CA LEU A 433 -23.84 14.30 12.83
C LEU A 433 -25.22 14.97 12.95
N ASP A 434 -25.32 16.10 13.64
CA ASP A 434 -26.57 16.81 13.97
C ASP A 434 -27.68 15.94 14.62
N ILE A 435 -27.28 15.14 15.58
CA ILE A 435 -28.10 14.08 16.18
C ILE A 435 -28.85 14.60 17.41
N SER A 436 -30.16 14.31 17.42
CA SER A 436 -31.06 14.60 18.54
C SER A 436 -31.40 13.38 19.40
N VAL A 437 -31.18 12.15 18.90
CA VAL A 437 -31.48 10.91 19.64
C VAL A 437 -30.38 9.88 19.40
N VAL A 438 -29.90 9.25 20.47
CA VAL A 438 -29.11 8.01 20.38
C VAL A 438 -30.06 6.85 20.67
N ALA A 439 -30.43 6.09 19.64
CA ALA A 439 -31.25 4.90 19.74
C ALA A 439 -30.39 3.68 20.10
N THR A 440 -30.81 2.97 21.15
CA THR A 440 -30.30 1.68 21.59
C THR A 440 -31.52 0.81 21.95
N VAL A 441 -31.37 -0.51 21.91
CA VAL A 441 -32.42 -1.41 22.41
C VAL A 441 -32.52 -1.28 23.94
N LYS A 442 -33.74 -1.23 24.45
CA LYS A 442 -34.11 -1.11 25.86
C LYS A 442 -35.27 -2.04 26.18
N ASP A 443 -36.40 -1.83 25.50
CA ASP A 443 -37.66 -2.51 25.82
C ASP A 443 -37.63 -3.97 25.37
N ASN A 444 -36.87 -4.27 24.32
CA ASN A 444 -36.73 -5.60 23.72
C ASN A 444 -35.32 -6.17 23.90
N LEU A 445 -34.65 -5.89 25.03
CA LEU A 445 -33.29 -6.37 25.30
C LEU A 445 -33.19 -7.90 25.32
N GLU A 446 -34.18 -8.58 25.91
CA GLU A 446 -34.23 -10.05 25.97
C GLU A 446 -34.27 -10.67 24.56
N GLU A 447 -35.10 -10.14 23.65
CA GLU A 447 -35.16 -10.57 22.24
C GLU A 447 -33.82 -10.35 21.53
N LEU A 448 -33.12 -9.25 21.82
CA LEU A 448 -31.80 -8.99 21.24
C LEU A 448 -30.74 -9.98 21.75
N GLU A 449 -30.71 -10.27 23.05
CA GLU A 449 -29.71 -11.15 23.68
C GLU A 449 -29.86 -12.62 23.25
N ASP A 450 -31.09 -13.09 22.98
CA ASP A 450 -31.36 -14.41 22.41
C ASP A 450 -30.81 -14.61 20.97
N ILE A 451 -30.55 -13.51 20.26
CA ILE A 451 -30.14 -13.50 18.85
C ILE A 451 -28.68 -13.10 18.68
N VAL A 452 -28.22 -12.08 19.42
CA VAL A 452 -26.84 -11.58 19.35
C VAL A 452 -26.13 -11.88 20.65
N TYR A 453 -25.62 -13.10 20.74
CA TYR A 453 -24.82 -13.55 21.87
C TYR A 453 -23.59 -12.66 22.03
N LYS A 454 -23.40 -12.12 23.24
CA LYS A 454 -22.19 -11.41 23.64
C LYS A 454 -21.18 -12.45 24.15
N PRO A 455 -20.13 -12.80 23.40
CA PRO A 455 -19.26 -13.90 23.77
C PRO A 455 -18.45 -13.56 25.02
N GLN A 456 -18.29 -14.53 25.89
CA GLN A 456 -17.53 -14.37 27.12
C GLN A 456 -16.05 -14.15 26.76
N LYS A 457 -15.43 -13.12 27.36
CA LYS A 457 -14.01 -12.81 27.17
C LYS A 457 -13.14 -13.55 28.17
N PHE A 458 -12.13 -14.23 27.65
CA PHE A 458 -11.12 -14.96 28.43
C PHE A 458 -9.74 -14.38 28.15
N PHE A 459 -9.03 -14.03 29.22
CA PHE A 459 -7.64 -13.59 29.14
C PHE A 459 -6.71 -14.78 29.38
N ARG A 460 -5.89 -15.10 28.39
CA ARG A 460 -4.83 -16.11 28.48
C ARG A 460 -3.48 -15.39 28.42
N LYS A 461 -3.01 -14.97 29.60
CA LYS A 461 -1.62 -14.58 29.80
C LYS A 461 -0.79 -15.87 29.69
N VAL A 462 0.08 -15.89 28.71
CA VAL A 462 1.05 -16.97 28.49
C VAL A 462 2.46 -16.43 28.72
N GLU A 463 3.43 -17.30 28.96
CA GLU A 463 4.82 -16.85 29.02
C GLU A 463 5.49 -16.90 27.65
N SER A 464 6.46 -16.01 27.43
CA SER A 464 7.40 -16.14 26.32
C SER A 464 8.37 -17.29 26.62
N ARG A 465 9.14 -17.73 25.62
CA ARG A 465 10.26 -18.67 25.87
C ARG A 465 11.21 -18.07 26.90
N THR A 466 11.55 -18.85 27.93
CA THR A 466 12.48 -18.46 29.00
C THR A 466 13.91 -18.37 28.50
N THR A 467 14.28 -19.25 27.57
CA THR A 467 15.54 -19.24 26.82
C THR A 467 15.21 -19.20 25.33
N ASP A 468 15.81 -18.26 24.60
CA ASP A 468 15.64 -18.14 23.16
C ASP A 468 17.00 -18.12 22.47
N ARG A 469 17.62 -19.31 22.34
CA ARG A 469 18.93 -19.45 21.69
C ARG A 469 18.91 -19.01 20.23
N PHE A 470 17.79 -19.24 19.52
CA PHE A 470 17.58 -18.74 18.16
C PHE A 470 17.70 -17.21 18.13
N LYS A 471 16.98 -16.51 19.00
CA LYS A 471 17.09 -15.04 19.14
C LYS A 471 18.50 -14.59 19.50
N CYS A 472 19.22 -15.31 20.37
CA CYS A 472 20.61 -15.00 20.69
C CYS A 472 21.54 -15.10 19.46
N ILE A 473 21.45 -16.18 18.69
CA ILE A 473 22.28 -16.40 17.49
C ILE A 473 21.97 -15.35 16.43
N ILE A 474 20.69 -15.13 16.09
CA ILE A 474 20.30 -14.13 15.09
C ILE A 474 20.67 -12.72 15.56
N SER A 475 20.48 -12.38 16.84
CA SER A 475 20.91 -11.07 17.39
C SER A 475 22.44 -10.91 17.44
N GLN A 476 23.20 -12.00 17.42
CA GLN A 476 24.65 -11.94 17.27
C GLN A 476 25.05 -11.68 15.82
N LEU A 477 24.46 -12.41 14.86
CA LEU A 477 24.65 -12.14 13.43
C LEU A 477 24.26 -10.69 13.07
N MET A 478 23.13 -10.18 13.57
CA MET A 478 22.73 -8.78 13.35
C MET A 478 23.74 -7.77 13.93
N ARG A 479 24.36 -8.05 15.08
CA ARG A 479 25.43 -7.19 15.65
C ARG A 479 26.71 -7.22 14.82
N GLU A 480 27.08 -8.38 14.29
CA GLU A 480 28.23 -8.51 13.38
C GLU A 480 27.98 -7.75 12.08
N ILE A 481 26.78 -7.85 11.52
CA ILE A 481 26.39 -7.12 10.29
C ILE A 481 26.35 -5.60 10.54
N GLU A 482 25.80 -5.14 11.67
CA GLU A 482 25.89 -3.72 12.05
C GLU A 482 27.36 -3.27 12.23
N SER A 483 28.24 -4.13 12.74
CA SER A 483 29.67 -3.82 12.89
C SER A 483 30.37 -3.72 11.52
N LEU A 484 30.08 -4.63 10.58
CA LEU A 484 30.57 -4.56 9.21
C LEU A 484 30.09 -3.28 8.51
N ALA A 485 28.80 -2.93 8.63
CA ALA A 485 28.27 -1.68 8.10
C ALA A 485 28.95 -0.44 8.69
N LYS A 486 29.21 -0.41 10.00
CA LYS A 486 29.98 0.66 10.66
C LYS A 486 31.43 0.74 10.19
N SER A 487 32.07 -0.40 9.90
CA SER A 487 33.48 -0.44 9.47
C SER A 487 33.71 0.24 8.11
N ILE A 488 32.71 0.23 7.23
CA ILE A 488 32.74 0.97 5.96
C ILE A 488 32.67 2.49 6.23
N PHE A 489 31.80 2.91 7.14
CA PHE A 489 31.66 4.33 7.52
C PHE A 489 32.84 4.89 8.31
N GLY A 490 33.46 4.10 9.19
CA GLY A 490 34.60 4.54 10.01
C GLY A 490 35.81 5.02 9.17
N LYS A 491 35.93 4.57 7.93
CA LYS A 491 36.99 4.99 6.99
C LYS A 491 36.75 6.38 6.37
N LEU A 492 35.55 6.96 6.52
CA LEU A 492 35.13 8.23 5.87
C LEU A 492 35.19 9.45 6.80
N GLY A 493 35.58 9.26 8.07
CA GLY A 493 35.98 10.32 9.01
C GLY A 493 34.90 11.31 9.48
N THR A 494 33.74 11.40 8.82
CA THR A 494 32.72 12.45 9.07
C THR A 494 31.29 11.94 9.25
N ILE A 495 30.98 10.69 8.89
CA ILE A 495 29.64 10.11 8.97
C ILE A 495 29.68 8.82 9.79
N THR A 496 28.86 8.74 10.85
CA THR A 496 28.64 7.51 11.63
C THR A 496 27.27 6.91 11.31
N LEU A 497 27.12 5.59 11.50
CA LEU A 497 25.84 4.90 11.31
C LEU A 497 24.76 5.43 12.27
N GLU A 498 25.15 5.88 13.46
CA GLU A 498 24.28 6.54 14.43
C GLU A 498 23.72 7.87 13.92
N ASN A 499 24.50 8.69 13.21
CA ASN A 499 24.03 9.98 12.67
C ASN A 499 23.04 9.83 11.50
N LEU A 500 22.94 8.62 10.91
CA LEU A 500 22.03 8.35 9.79
C LEU A 500 20.56 8.19 10.20
N SER A 501 20.22 8.15 11.50
CA SER A 501 18.81 8.06 11.95
C SER A 501 18.60 8.68 13.32
N GLU A 502 17.53 9.47 13.47
CA GLU A 502 17.10 10.06 14.75
C GLU A 502 16.55 9.00 15.74
N ILE A 503 16.14 7.83 15.24
CA ILE A 503 15.58 6.74 16.04
C ILE A 503 16.63 6.14 16.99
N GLN A 504 16.59 6.55 18.26
CA GLN A 504 17.40 6.01 19.36
C GLN A 504 16.77 4.76 19.99
N ASN A 505 17.55 3.98 20.74
CA ASN A 505 17.10 2.78 21.47
C ASN A 505 16.34 1.79 20.57
N ARG A 506 17.05 1.25 19.57
CA ARG A 506 16.56 0.20 18.65
C ARG A 506 16.85 -1.19 19.22
N ASN A 507 15.85 -2.07 19.22
CA ASN A 507 15.96 -3.47 19.65
C ASN A 507 15.63 -4.40 18.48
N PHE A 508 16.39 -5.49 18.30
CA PHE A 508 16.15 -6.46 17.23
C PHE A 508 14.81 -7.20 17.41
N GLY A 509 14.17 -7.54 16.30
CA GLY A 509 12.86 -8.18 16.28
C GLY A 509 11.72 -7.22 16.60
N THR A 510 11.81 -5.96 16.18
CA THR A 510 10.79 -4.94 16.49
C THR A 510 10.41 -4.08 15.28
N GLN A 511 9.19 -3.53 15.31
CA GLN A 511 8.72 -2.57 14.31
C GLN A 511 9.60 -1.29 14.26
N LYS A 512 10.13 -0.88 15.42
CA LYS A 512 11.04 0.27 15.56
C LYS A 512 12.38 0.03 14.85
N TYR A 513 12.86 -1.21 14.81
CA TYR A 513 14.06 -1.58 14.06
C TYR A 513 13.81 -1.53 12.54
N GLU A 514 12.66 -1.99 12.06
CA GLU A 514 12.28 -1.85 10.64
C GLU A 514 12.20 -0.36 10.22
N GLN A 515 11.63 0.49 11.07
CA GLN A 515 11.60 1.95 10.84
C GLN A 515 13.01 2.55 10.76
N TRP A 516 13.94 2.12 11.62
CA TRP A 516 15.35 2.51 11.55
C TRP A 516 16.02 2.07 10.24
N ILE A 517 15.81 0.84 9.78
CA ILE A 517 16.30 0.36 8.47
C ILE A 517 15.80 1.27 7.34
N VAL A 518 14.50 1.59 7.33
CA VAL A 518 13.90 2.47 6.32
C VAL A 518 14.49 3.88 6.38
N ALA A 519 14.74 4.44 7.57
CA ALA A 519 15.37 5.75 7.73
C ALA A 519 16.82 5.77 7.22
N VAL A 520 17.59 4.72 7.52
CA VAL A 520 18.97 4.58 7.02
C VAL A 520 18.98 4.46 5.50
N GLN A 521 18.25 3.49 4.92
CA GLN A 521 18.17 3.27 3.46
C GLN A 521 17.81 4.55 2.71
N LYS A 522 16.88 5.35 3.25
CA LYS A 522 16.54 6.69 2.73
C LYS A 522 17.74 7.64 2.72
N LYS A 523 18.38 7.87 3.88
CA LYS A 523 19.54 8.79 3.94
C LYS A 523 20.69 8.35 3.01
N CYS A 524 20.80 7.06 2.68
CA CYS A 524 21.78 6.56 1.71
C CYS A 524 21.56 7.10 0.29
N THR A 525 20.32 7.43 -0.11
CA THR A 525 20.02 7.93 -1.47
C THR A 525 20.40 9.40 -1.67
N VAL A 526 20.64 10.14 -0.58
CA VAL A 526 21.02 11.56 -0.57
C VAL A 526 22.46 11.82 -0.15
N LEU A 527 23.25 10.77 0.11
CA LEU A 527 24.70 10.88 0.31
C LEU A 527 25.36 11.52 -0.92
N GLN A 528 26.31 12.42 -0.68
CA GLN A 528 27.15 13.00 -1.71
C GLN A 528 28.61 12.82 -1.32
N MET A 529 29.38 12.15 -2.17
CA MET A 529 30.83 12.05 -2.01
C MET A 529 31.56 12.68 -3.21
N PRO A 530 32.84 13.11 -3.03
CA PRO A 530 33.65 13.63 -4.14
C PRO A 530 33.95 12.56 -5.21
N ASP A 531 34.26 11.34 -4.77
CA ASP A 531 34.47 10.16 -5.62
C ASP A 531 33.13 9.44 -5.83
N LYS A 532 32.73 9.24 -7.10
CA LYS A 532 31.45 8.63 -7.48
C LYS A 532 31.48 7.11 -7.57
N ASP A 533 32.64 6.49 -7.72
CA ASP A 533 32.78 5.05 -7.74
C ASP A 533 32.85 4.49 -6.32
N GLU A 534 33.57 5.17 -5.42
CA GLU A 534 33.56 4.83 -3.99
C GLU A 534 32.19 5.10 -3.34
N GLU A 535 31.50 6.20 -3.70
CA GLU A 535 30.08 6.43 -3.36
C GLU A 535 29.19 5.24 -3.77
N SER A 536 29.42 4.74 -5.00
CA SER A 536 28.70 3.60 -5.57
C SER A 536 28.88 2.34 -4.72
N ARG A 537 30.14 2.03 -4.41
CA ARG A 537 30.56 0.84 -3.66
C ARG A 537 30.00 0.85 -2.24
N ILE A 538 30.08 1.99 -1.54
CA ILE A 538 29.57 2.15 -0.17
C ILE A 538 28.05 2.01 -0.14
N CYS A 539 27.33 2.68 -1.07
CA CYS A 539 25.88 2.57 -1.14
C CYS A 539 25.43 1.12 -1.40
N LYS A 540 26.05 0.40 -2.35
CA LYS A 540 25.74 -1.02 -2.63
C LYS A 540 25.91 -1.89 -1.38
N ALA A 541 27.06 -1.79 -0.72
CA ALA A 541 27.37 -2.55 0.49
C ALA A 541 26.37 -2.28 1.63
N LEU A 542 25.92 -1.03 1.76
CA LEU A 542 24.99 -0.63 2.80
C LEU A 542 23.54 -1.08 2.53
N PHE A 543 23.11 -1.08 1.27
CA PHE A 543 21.84 -1.71 0.87
C PHE A 543 21.88 -3.23 1.15
N LEU A 544 22.98 -3.92 0.82
CA LEU A 544 23.19 -5.33 1.17
C LEU A 544 23.00 -5.59 2.67
N TYR A 545 23.74 -4.89 3.53
CA TYR A 545 23.64 -5.07 4.98
C TYR A 545 22.24 -4.73 5.52
N THR A 546 21.65 -3.61 5.10
CA THR A 546 20.33 -3.18 5.61
C THR A 546 19.19 -4.11 5.18
N SER A 547 19.22 -4.66 3.95
CA SER A 547 18.21 -5.62 3.50
C SER A 547 18.38 -7.01 4.16
N HIS A 548 19.61 -7.46 4.44
CA HIS A 548 19.84 -8.65 5.27
C HIS A 548 19.38 -8.44 6.72
N LEU A 549 19.67 -7.27 7.33
CA LEU A 549 19.20 -6.92 8.66
C LEU A 549 17.66 -6.89 8.75
N ARG A 550 16.95 -6.49 7.67
CA ARG A 550 15.49 -6.58 7.60
C ARG A 550 15.02 -8.03 7.69
N LYS A 551 15.61 -8.93 6.90
CA LYS A 551 15.27 -10.36 6.90
C LYS A 551 15.51 -11.03 8.26
N PHE A 552 16.62 -10.71 8.93
CA PHE A 552 16.86 -11.18 10.30
C PHE A 552 15.86 -10.59 11.32
N ASN A 553 15.51 -9.31 11.20
CA ASN A 553 14.49 -8.69 12.05
C ASN A 553 13.10 -9.34 11.88
N ASP A 554 12.69 -9.60 10.64
CA ASP A 554 11.44 -10.30 10.32
C ASP A 554 11.43 -11.72 10.92
N ALA A 555 12.55 -12.46 10.76
CA ALA A 555 12.71 -13.80 11.31
C ALA A 555 12.62 -13.82 12.85
N LEU A 556 13.12 -12.79 13.54
CA LEU A 556 12.95 -12.65 14.99
C LEU A 556 11.49 -12.43 15.40
N ILE A 557 10.73 -11.64 14.63
CA ILE A 557 9.28 -11.41 14.87
C ILE A 557 8.50 -12.71 14.63
N ILE A 558 8.84 -13.46 13.56
CA ILE A 558 8.25 -14.79 13.30
C ILE A 558 8.60 -15.75 14.44
N ASN A 559 9.86 -15.82 14.88
CA ASN A 559 10.28 -16.69 15.98
C ASN A 559 9.51 -16.38 17.29
N GLU A 560 9.34 -15.10 17.65
CA GLU A 560 8.68 -14.70 18.89
C GLU A 560 7.20 -15.12 18.95
N HIS A 561 6.52 -15.18 17.81
CA HIS A 561 5.08 -15.42 17.73
C HIS A 561 4.67 -16.72 17.01
N ALA A 562 5.60 -17.44 16.35
CA ALA A 562 5.40 -18.74 15.69
C ALA A 562 6.52 -19.72 16.10
N ARG A 563 6.90 -20.68 15.26
CA ARG A 563 8.00 -21.63 15.55
C ARG A 563 9.35 -21.09 15.10
N MET A 564 10.42 -21.59 15.72
CA MET A 564 11.79 -21.40 15.22
C MET A 564 11.96 -21.97 13.81
N LYS A 565 11.29 -23.10 13.51
CA LYS A 565 11.21 -23.66 12.14
C LYS A 565 10.70 -22.61 11.14
N ASP A 566 9.55 -21.97 11.42
CA ASP A 566 8.95 -21.01 10.48
C ASP A 566 9.88 -19.80 10.22
N ALA A 567 10.60 -19.36 11.24
CA ALA A 567 11.61 -18.30 11.13
C ALA A 567 12.88 -18.75 10.39
N LEU A 568 13.31 -20.00 10.61
CA LEU A 568 14.47 -20.57 9.92
C LEU A 568 14.18 -20.85 8.45
N ASP A 569 12.99 -21.38 8.13
CA ASP A 569 12.54 -21.62 6.75
C ASP A 569 12.45 -20.29 5.98
N TYR A 570 11.96 -19.22 6.61
CA TYR A 570 11.98 -17.86 6.02
C TYR A 570 13.41 -17.38 5.69
N LEU A 571 14.40 -17.67 6.53
CA LEU A 571 15.80 -17.35 6.27
C LEU A 571 16.45 -18.29 5.24
N LYS A 572 16.12 -19.58 5.27
CA LYS A 572 16.59 -20.59 4.30
C LYS A 572 16.12 -20.27 2.89
N ASP A 573 14.83 -19.94 2.71
CA ASP A 573 14.30 -19.48 1.43
C ASP A 573 15.04 -18.24 0.96
N PHE A 574 15.28 -17.26 1.84
CA PHE A 574 16.04 -16.07 1.50
C PHE A 574 17.48 -16.38 1.04
N PHE A 575 18.27 -17.12 1.82
CA PHE A 575 19.66 -17.44 1.47
C PHE A 575 19.79 -18.44 0.30
N SER A 576 18.85 -19.36 0.12
CA SER A 576 18.78 -20.26 -1.04
C SER A 576 18.56 -19.49 -2.34
N ASN A 577 17.67 -18.50 -2.31
CA ASN A 577 17.46 -17.60 -3.43
C ASN A 577 18.69 -16.71 -3.68
N VAL A 578 19.33 -16.16 -2.64
CA VAL A 578 20.58 -15.38 -2.78
C VAL A 578 21.68 -16.22 -3.45
N ARG A 579 21.85 -17.49 -3.03
CA ARG A 579 22.82 -18.44 -3.58
C ARG A 579 22.61 -18.74 -5.06
N SER A 580 21.37 -19.02 -5.43
CA SER A 580 21.05 -19.48 -6.78
C SER A 580 21.30 -18.38 -7.83
N ALA A 581 21.37 -17.13 -7.36
CA ALA A 581 21.48 -15.90 -8.11
C ALA A 581 22.88 -15.26 -8.10
N GLY A 582 23.93 -16.07 -8.01
CA GLY A 582 25.31 -15.58 -7.90
C GLY A 582 25.57 -14.89 -6.55
N PHE A 583 26.83 -14.67 -6.18
CA PHE A 583 27.16 -14.03 -4.92
C PHE A 583 28.27 -12.98 -5.08
N ASP A 584 27.98 -11.75 -4.68
CA ASP A 584 29.00 -10.71 -4.40
C ASP A 584 29.84 -11.13 -3.17
N GLU A 585 31.08 -10.64 -3.01
CA GLU A 585 31.98 -11.00 -1.89
C GLU A 585 31.30 -10.77 -0.52
N ILE A 586 30.51 -9.69 -0.42
CA ILE A 586 29.71 -9.37 0.78
C ILE A 586 28.60 -10.41 0.99
N GLU A 587 27.91 -10.83 -0.07
CA GLU A 587 26.87 -11.88 0.04
C GLU A 587 27.47 -13.24 0.39
N GLN A 588 28.68 -13.54 -0.10
CA GLN A 588 29.44 -14.74 0.29
C GLN A 588 29.79 -14.70 1.79
N ASP A 589 30.32 -13.58 2.30
CA ASP A 589 30.63 -13.44 3.73
C ASP A 589 29.38 -13.53 4.62
N LEU A 590 28.29 -12.85 4.23
CA LEU A 590 27.01 -12.87 4.96
C LEU A 590 26.38 -14.26 4.96
N THR A 591 26.40 -14.95 3.82
CA THR A 591 25.86 -16.32 3.70
C THR A 591 26.72 -17.29 4.48
N ARG A 592 28.05 -17.22 4.37
CA ARG A 592 29.00 -18.05 5.14
C ARG A 592 28.77 -17.91 6.65
N ARG A 593 28.62 -16.68 7.16
CA ARG A 593 28.32 -16.43 8.59
C ARG A 593 26.99 -17.05 9.04
N PHE A 594 25.98 -17.03 8.17
CA PHE A 594 24.71 -17.69 8.44
C PHE A 594 24.86 -19.22 8.41
N GLU A 595 25.57 -19.78 7.43
CA GLU A 595 25.85 -21.21 7.28
C GLU A 595 26.66 -21.78 8.45
N GLU A 596 27.65 -21.05 8.96
CA GLU A 596 28.41 -21.36 10.18
C GLU A 596 27.53 -21.49 11.44
N LYS A 597 26.32 -20.92 11.39
CA LYS A 597 25.30 -21.03 12.45
C LYS A 597 24.12 -21.90 12.05
N LEU A 598 24.02 -22.36 10.80
CA LEU A 598 22.85 -23.06 10.28
C LEU A 598 22.63 -24.39 10.99
N GLN A 599 23.68 -25.20 11.18
CA GLN A 599 23.56 -26.48 11.91
C GLN A 599 23.11 -26.27 13.37
N GLU A 600 23.60 -25.21 14.02
CA GLU A 600 23.16 -24.86 15.39
C GLU A 600 21.68 -24.44 15.39
N LEU A 601 21.28 -23.54 14.48
CA LEU A 601 19.89 -23.08 14.30
C LEU A 601 18.93 -24.23 13.98
N GLU A 602 19.34 -25.16 13.11
CA GLU A 602 18.56 -26.36 12.78
C GLU A 602 18.36 -27.24 14.01
N SER A 603 19.44 -27.56 14.74
CA SER A 603 19.37 -28.37 15.96
C SER A 603 18.44 -27.76 17.01
N ILE A 604 18.48 -26.44 17.19
CA ILE A 604 17.61 -25.69 18.12
C ILE A 604 16.16 -25.66 17.61
N SER A 605 15.94 -25.53 16.31
CA SER A 605 14.60 -25.45 15.70
C SER A 605 13.82 -26.77 15.75
N MET A 606 14.53 -27.91 15.78
CA MET A 606 13.97 -29.27 15.81
C MET A 606 13.85 -29.83 17.23
N ASP A 607 14.51 -29.21 18.22
CA ASP A 607 14.47 -29.60 19.63
C ASP A 607 13.08 -29.29 20.25
N PRO A 608 12.33 -30.32 20.71
CA PRO A 608 10.99 -30.14 21.29
C PRO A 608 10.97 -29.29 22.57
N SER A 609 12.10 -29.09 23.24
CA SER A 609 12.17 -28.21 24.41
C SER A 609 12.00 -26.72 24.05
N ASN A 610 12.27 -26.35 22.79
CA ASN A 610 12.16 -24.96 22.29
C ASN A 610 10.78 -24.61 21.68
N GLU A 611 9.82 -25.54 21.74
CA GLU A 611 8.43 -25.29 21.31
C GLU A 611 7.84 -24.02 21.95
N ASN A 612 7.19 -23.17 21.15
CA ASN A 612 6.66 -21.89 21.62
C ASN A 612 5.49 -22.12 22.62
N PRO A 613 5.57 -21.66 23.89
CA PRO A 613 4.47 -21.80 24.85
C PRO A 613 3.17 -21.16 24.33
N LYS A 614 3.25 -20.04 23.62
CA LYS A 614 2.09 -19.37 23.00
C LYS A 614 1.32 -20.29 22.05
N LEU A 615 2.03 -21.14 21.30
CA LEU A 615 1.43 -22.12 20.40
C LEU A 615 0.89 -23.36 21.14
N LYS A 616 1.46 -23.72 22.30
CA LYS A 616 0.91 -24.78 23.17
C LYS A 616 -0.46 -24.39 23.70
N ASP A 617 -0.58 -23.18 24.24
CA ASP A 617 -1.86 -22.63 24.70
C ASP A 617 -2.87 -22.44 23.55
N LEU A 618 -2.41 -21.99 22.38
CA LEU A 618 -3.27 -21.87 21.19
C LEU A 618 -3.79 -23.26 20.73
N CYS A 619 -2.90 -24.27 20.69
CA CYS A 619 -3.27 -25.64 20.39
C CYS A 619 -4.27 -26.19 21.40
N PHE A 620 -4.04 -25.97 22.70
CA PHE A 620 -4.95 -26.41 23.76
C PHE A 620 -6.34 -25.78 23.61
N ILE A 621 -6.44 -24.46 23.40
CA ILE A 621 -7.73 -23.78 23.18
C ILE A 621 -8.45 -24.35 21.94
N LEU A 622 -7.74 -24.56 20.83
CA LEU A 622 -8.33 -25.15 19.62
C LEU A 622 -8.79 -26.59 19.86
N GLN A 623 -7.99 -27.43 20.52
CA GLN A 623 -8.36 -28.81 20.81
C GLN A 623 -9.58 -28.90 21.74
N GLU A 624 -9.60 -28.15 22.85
CA GLU A 624 -10.72 -28.17 23.80
C GLU A 624 -12.04 -27.72 23.15
N GLU A 625 -12.03 -26.58 22.43
CA GLU A 625 -13.25 -26.02 21.86
C GLU A 625 -13.82 -26.88 20.71
N TYR A 626 -12.96 -27.50 19.88
CA TYR A 626 -13.40 -28.42 18.83
C TYR A 626 -13.73 -29.82 19.36
N HIS A 627 -13.16 -30.26 20.48
CA HIS A 627 -13.57 -31.50 21.14
C HIS A 627 -14.98 -31.35 21.77
N LEU A 628 -15.26 -30.20 22.40
CA LEU A 628 -16.58 -29.88 22.94
C LEU A 628 -17.63 -29.66 21.84
N ASN A 629 -17.24 -29.06 20.71
CA ASN A 629 -18.12 -28.85 19.56
C ASN A 629 -17.35 -28.93 18.23
N PRO A 630 -17.40 -30.07 17.51
CA PRO A 630 -16.72 -30.24 16.21
C PRO A 630 -17.22 -29.30 15.11
N GLU A 631 -18.40 -28.70 15.23
CA GLU A 631 -18.95 -27.69 14.31
C GLU A 631 -18.60 -26.26 14.72
N THR A 632 -17.61 -26.10 15.61
CA THR A 632 -17.00 -24.80 15.91
C THR A 632 -16.44 -24.16 14.65
N ARG A 633 -16.85 -22.91 14.40
CA ARG A 633 -16.19 -22.01 13.44
C ARG A 633 -15.34 -20.99 14.18
N THR A 634 -14.08 -20.85 13.77
CA THR A 634 -13.10 -20.00 14.43
C THR A 634 -12.61 -18.89 13.52
N ILE A 635 -12.47 -17.69 14.07
CA ILE A 635 -11.68 -16.62 13.46
C ILE A 635 -10.48 -16.28 14.36
N LEU A 636 -9.27 -16.33 13.78
CA LEU A 636 -7.99 -16.13 14.45
C LEU A 636 -7.35 -14.84 13.93
N PHE A 637 -7.37 -13.79 14.75
CA PHE A 637 -6.81 -12.48 14.43
C PHE A 637 -5.31 -12.42 14.79
N VAL A 638 -4.49 -11.97 13.84
CA VAL A 638 -3.05 -11.73 14.01
C VAL A 638 -2.61 -10.37 13.46
N LYS A 639 -1.46 -9.88 13.93
CA LYS A 639 -0.91 -8.57 13.56
C LYS A 639 -0.36 -8.47 12.13
N THR A 640 0.34 -9.49 11.64
CA THR A 640 1.14 -9.41 10.39
C THR A 640 0.82 -10.54 9.42
N ARG A 641 1.07 -10.32 8.12
CA ARG A 641 0.85 -11.34 7.08
C ARG A 641 1.77 -12.55 7.22
N ALA A 642 3.06 -12.32 7.52
CA ALA A 642 4.00 -13.41 7.76
C ALA A 642 3.55 -14.36 8.90
N LEU A 643 2.85 -13.83 9.92
CA LEU A 643 2.25 -14.67 10.98
C LEU A 643 1.00 -15.40 10.52
N VAL A 644 0.24 -14.88 9.55
CA VAL A 644 -0.86 -15.63 8.92
C VAL A 644 -0.31 -16.87 8.23
N ASP A 645 0.74 -16.72 7.42
CA ASP A 645 1.37 -17.82 6.68
C ASP A 645 2.05 -18.83 7.62
N ALA A 646 2.77 -18.34 8.65
CA ALA A 646 3.41 -19.19 9.65
C ALA A 646 2.39 -19.98 10.51
N LEU A 647 1.31 -19.35 10.97
CA LEU A 647 0.25 -20.06 11.71
C LEU A 647 -0.55 -21.00 10.82
N LYS A 648 -0.73 -20.70 9.52
CA LYS A 648 -1.32 -21.63 8.56
C LYS A 648 -0.48 -22.91 8.48
N LYS A 649 0.82 -22.78 8.15
CA LYS A 649 1.76 -23.91 8.09
C LYS A 649 1.80 -24.70 9.41
N TRP A 650 1.79 -24.00 10.54
CA TRP A 650 1.78 -24.66 11.85
C TRP A 650 0.50 -25.47 12.11
N ILE A 651 -0.68 -24.97 11.74
CA ILE A 651 -1.94 -25.73 11.90
C ILE A 651 -1.94 -26.95 10.97
N GLU A 652 -1.55 -26.78 9.70
CA GLU A 652 -1.51 -27.86 8.71
C GLU A 652 -0.50 -28.98 9.06
N GLU A 653 0.65 -28.63 9.63
CA GLU A 653 1.69 -29.60 10.02
C GLU A 653 1.48 -30.24 11.41
N ASN A 654 0.61 -29.70 12.26
CA ASN A 654 0.45 -30.16 13.64
C ASN A 654 -0.54 -31.34 13.72
N PRO A 655 -0.11 -32.57 14.08
CA PRO A 655 -1.00 -33.74 14.10
C PRO A 655 -2.21 -33.56 15.03
N LYS A 656 -2.06 -32.77 16.09
CA LYS A 656 -3.11 -32.46 17.07
C LYS A 656 -4.23 -31.56 16.51
N LEU A 657 -4.00 -30.91 15.37
CA LEU A 657 -4.93 -29.99 14.71
C LEU A 657 -5.32 -30.46 13.30
N SER A 658 -5.01 -31.72 12.95
CA SER A 658 -5.29 -32.34 11.65
C SER A 658 -6.77 -32.35 11.21
N PHE A 659 -7.69 -32.06 12.14
CA PHE A 659 -9.12 -31.85 11.85
C PHE A 659 -9.46 -30.43 11.34
N LEU A 660 -8.49 -29.52 11.26
CA LEU A 660 -8.67 -28.15 10.78
C LEU A 660 -8.08 -27.97 9.37
N LYS A 661 -8.83 -27.32 8.49
CA LYS A 661 -8.29 -26.73 7.25
C LYS A 661 -8.31 -25.20 7.35
N PRO A 662 -7.14 -24.54 7.46
CA PRO A 662 -7.06 -23.09 7.67
C PRO A 662 -7.20 -22.28 6.38
N GLY A 663 -8.25 -21.46 6.31
CA GLY A 663 -8.39 -20.37 5.34
C GLY A 663 -7.60 -19.13 5.75
N ILE A 664 -7.29 -18.25 4.78
CA ILE A 664 -6.59 -16.98 4.99
C ILE A 664 -7.47 -15.80 4.57
N LEU A 665 -7.48 -14.71 5.36
CA LEU A 665 -8.06 -13.42 4.99
C LEU A 665 -7.15 -12.25 5.37
N THR A 666 -6.27 -11.85 4.45
CA THR A 666 -5.44 -10.64 4.60
C THR A 666 -5.98 -9.47 3.79
N GLY A 667 -5.59 -8.24 4.15
CA GLY A 667 -5.92 -7.07 3.35
C GLY A 667 -5.27 -7.08 1.96
N ARG A 668 -5.81 -6.26 1.04
CA ARG A 668 -5.15 -5.93 -0.22
C ARG A 668 -3.70 -5.48 0.05
N GLY A 669 -2.78 -5.81 -0.84
CA GLY A 669 -1.42 -5.28 -0.79
C GLY A 669 -1.44 -3.76 -0.59
N LYS A 670 -0.38 -3.21 0.03
CA LYS A 670 -0.05 -1.82 -0.35
C LYS A 670 0.20 -1.86 -1.85
N THR A 671 -0.17 -0.80 -2.56
CA THR A 671 -0.14 -0.66 -4.02
C THR A 671 1.28 -0.60 -4.62
N ASN A 672 2.23 -1.28 -3.97
CA ASN A 672 3.65 -1.43 -4.25
C ASN A 672 4.15 -2.77 -3.64
N GLN A 673 3.27 -3.78 -3.52
CA GLN A 673 3.57 -5.10 -2.94
C GLN A 673 2.67 -6.19 -3.56
N THR A 674 3.29 -7.17 -4.21
CA THR A 674 2.69 -8.47 -4.59
C THR A 674 2.21 -9.30 -3.38
N ILE A 675 2.46 -8.85 -2.16
CA ILE A 675 2.05 -9.49 -0.90
C ILE A 675 0.69 -8.94 -0.45
N GLY A 676 -0.38 -9.73 -0.61
CA GLY A 676 -1.74 -9.43 -0.15
C GLY A 676 -2.80 -10.20 -0.94
N MET A 677 -4.07 -10.08 -0.57
CA MET A 677 -5.18 -10.73 -1.30
C MET A 677 -5.94 -9.76 -2.20
N THR A 678 -6.29 -10.21 -3.40
CA THR A 678 -7.18 -9.49 -4.33
C THR A 678 -8.64 -9.54 -3.84
N LEU A 679 -9.51 -8.66 -4.35
CA LEU A 679 -10.94 -8.72 -4.01
C LEU A 679 -11.60 -10.07 -4.32
N PRO A 680 -11.40 -10.69 -5.52
CA PRO A 680 -11.93 -12.01 -5.80
C PRO A 680 -11.41 -13.08 -4.83
N ALA A 681 -10.11 -13.05 -4.47
CA ALA A 681 -9.54 -14.00 -3.51
C ALA A 681 -10.12 -13.83 -2.09
N GLN A 682 -10.32 -12.58 -1.64
CA GLN A 682 -10.99 -12.29 -0.37
C GLN A 682 -12.43 -12.81 -0.36
N LYS A 683 -13.16 -12.61 -1.46
CA LYS A 683 -14.54 -13.12 -1.61
C LYS A 683 -14.57 -14.66 -1.61
N CYS A 684 -13.68 -15.31 -2.35
CA CYS A 684 -13.56 -16.77 -2.40
C CYS A 684 -13.32 -17.36 -1.00
N ALA A 685 -12.32 -16.83 -0.26
CA ALA A 685 -12.03 -17.28 1.10
C ALA A 685 -13.21 -17.07 2.08
N LEU A 686 -13.98 -15.99 1.93
CA LEU A 686 -15.18 -15.74 2.72
C LEU A 686 -16.33 -16.69 2.37
N ASP A 687 -16.54 -16.98 1.09
CA ASP A 687 -17.61 -17.86 0.63
C ASP A 687 -17.29 -19.35 0.97
N GLU A 688 -16.04 -19.78 0.82
CA GLU A 688 -15.54 -21.06 1.35
C GLU A 688 -15.79 -21.19 2.86
N PHE A 689 -15.41 -20.18 3.65
CA PHE A 689 -15.64 -20.14 5.10
C PHE A 689 -17.13 -20.06 5.51
N ARG A 690 -18.02 -19.67 4.59
CA ARG A 690 -19.49 -19.64 4.80
C ARG A 690 -20.14 -20.98 4.51
N THR A 691 -19.76 -21.67 3.43
CA THR A 691 -20.30 -23.00 3.12
C THR A 691 -20.04 -24.01 4.24
N ASN A 692 -20.79 -25.13 4.27
CA ASN A 692 -20.51 -26.26 5.18
C ASN A 692 -19.32 -27.11 4.69
N GLY A 693 -18.28 -26.46 4.14
CA GLY A 693 -17.05 -27.11 3.72
C GLY A 693 -16.07 -27.28 4.89
N ASP A 694 -14.90 -27.83 4.58
CA ASP A 694 -13.88 -28.20 5.57
C ASP A 694 -13.20 -27.00 6.26
N ASN A 695 -13.34 -25.79 5.72
CA ASN A 695 -12.65 -24.58 6.18
C ASN A 695 -13.31 -24.00 7.44
N LYS A 696 -13.15 -24.68 8.58
CA LYS A 696 -13.73 -24.29 9.88
C LYS A 696 -12.95 -23.18 10.62
N ILE A 697 -11.71 -22.88 10.22
CA ILE A 697 -10.90 -21.79 10.81
C ILE A 697 -10.41 -20.80 9.74
N LEU A 698 -10.57 -19.50 10.02
CA LEU A 698 -10.10 -18.40 9.19
C LEU A 698 -9.05 -17.57 9.94
N ILE A 699 -7.83 -17.51 9.39
CA ILE A 699 -6.73 -16.72 9.95
C ILE A 699 -6.73 -15.35 9.25
N ALA A 700 -6.89 -14.27 10.01
CA ALA A 700 -7.14 -12.94 9.47
C ALA A 700 -6.25 -11.84 10.08
N THR A 701 -5.95 -10.83 9.25
CA THR A 701 -5.45 -9.53 9.75
C THR A 701 -6.61 -8.59 10.06
N SER A 702 -6.32 -7.34 10.47
CA SER A 702 -7.29 -6.28 10.79
C SER A 702 -8.34 -5.91 9.73
N VAL A 703 -8.30 -6.52 8.54
CA VAL A 703 -9.31 -6.37 7.49
C VAL A 703 -10.62 -7.10 7.84
N ALA A 704 -10.58 -8.10 8.71
CA ALA A 704 -11.78 -8.73 9.26
C ALA A 704 -12.40 -7.96 10.45
N ASP A 705 -11.77 -6.87 10.92
CA ASP A 705 -12.32 -6.06 12.03
C ASP A 705 -13.67 -5.45 11.64
N GLU A 706 -13.76 -4.81 10.48
CA GLU A 706 -14.79 -3.82 10.13
C GLU A 706 -15.42 -4.09 8.76
N GLY A 707 -16.70 -3.74 8.60
CA GLY A 707 -17.42 -3.70 7.31
C GLY A 707 -17.81 -5.05 6.70
N ILE A 708 -16.86 -5.97 6.55
CA ILE A 708 -17.06 -7.25 5.86
C ILE A 708 -18.04 -8.14 6.65
N ASP A 709 -19.03 -8.75 5.98
CA ASP A 709 -19.91 -9.74 6.60
C ASP A 709 -19.29 -11.14 6.57
N ILE A 710 -19.03 -11.69 7.75
CA ILE A 710 -18.36 -12.98 7.98
C ILE A 710 -19.39 -13.95 8.56
N ALA A 711 -19.25 -15.24 8.27
CA ALA A 711 -20.06 -16.30 8.88
C ALA A 711 -20.09 -16.17 10.41
N GLN A 712 -21.15 -16.65 11.06
CA GLN A 712 -21.24 -16.61 12.52
C GLN A 712 -20.17 -17.53 13.12
N CYS A 713 -19.23 -16.97 13.88
CA CYS A 713 -18.21 -17.76 14.57
C CYS A 713 -18.70 -18.18 15.95
N ASN A 714 -18.29 -19.36 16.39
CA ASN A 714 -18.43 -19.82 17.77
C ASN A 714 -17.20 -19.39 18.59
N LEU A 715 -16.04 -19.27 17.95
CA LEU A 715 -14.76 -18.96 18.60
C LEU A 715 -14.07 -17.76 17.93
N VAL A 716 -13.70 -16.76 18.73
CA VAL A 716 -12.82 -15.66 18.31
C VAL A 716 -11.54 -15.76 19.11
N ILE A 717 -10.39 -15.76 18.44
CA ILE A 717 -9.08 -15.76 19.08
C ILE A 717 -8.31 -14.52 18.61
N LEU A 718 -7.90 -13.69 19.57
CA LEU A 718 -7.02 -12.55 19.36
C LEU A 718 -5.61 -13.00 19.78
N TYR A 719 -4.76 -13.34 18.82
CA TYR A 719 -3.42 -13.85 19.06
C TYR A 719 -2.41 -12.71 18.96
N GLU A 720 -1.88 -12.29 20.12
CA GLU A 720 -0.99 -11.14 20.26
C GLU A 720 -1.58 -9.84 19.68
N TYR A 721 -2.92 -9.77 19.61
CA TYR A 721 -3.68 -8.74 18.89
C TYR A 721 -4.55 -7.92 19.85
N VAL A 722 -4.52 -6.59 19.70
CA VAL A 722 -5.37 -5.66 20.46
C VAL A 722 -5.65 -4.42 19.60
N GLY A 723 -6.89 -3.93 19.68
CA GLY A 723 -7.33 -2.71 19.01
C GLY A 723 -7.75 -1.62 19.99
N ASN A 724 -8.52 -0.65 19.50
CA ASN A 724 -9.27 0.30 20.33
C ASN A 724 -10.63 -0.29 20.75
N VAL A 725 -11.38 0.42 21.60
CA VAL A 725 -12.71 -0.01 22.08
C VAL A 725 -13.73 -0.30 20.96
N ILE A 726 -13.63 0.37 19.81
CA ILE A 726 -14.56 0.17 18.68
C ILE A 726 -14.26 -1.17 18.00
N LYS A 727 -13.00 -1.38 17.59
CA LYS A 727 -12.49 -2.65 17.04
C LYS A 727 -12.71 -3.81 18.01
N MET A 728 -12.53 -3.58 19.31
CA MET A 728 -12.80 -4.56 20.36
C MET A 728 -14.26 -5.06 20.33
N ILE A 729 -15.22 -4.15 20.14
CA ILE A 729 -16.65 -4.49 20.09
C ILE A 729 -17.01 -5.16 18.76
N GLN A 730 -16.45 -4.70 17.64
CA GLN A 730 -16.71 -5.25 16.31
C GLN A 730 -16.10 -6.65 16.11
N THR A 731 -14.84 -6.86 16.49
CA THR A 731 -14.16 -8.18 16.45
C THR A 731 -14.85 -9.18 17.37
N ARG A 732 -15.22 -8.76 18.59
CA ARG A 732 -16.05 -9.56 19.49
C ARG A 732 -17.39 -9.94 18.82
N GLY A 733 -18.03 -9.00 18.13
CA GLY A 733 -19.27 -9.21 17.38
C GLY A 733 -19.19 -10.12 16.15
N ARG A 734 -18.01 -10.69 15.83
CA ARG A 734 -17.87 -11.82 14.88
C ARG A 734 -18.21 -13.15 15.55
N GLY A 735 -17.90 -13.29 16.83
CA GLY A 735 -18.35 -14.39 17.69
C GLY A 735 -19.77 -14.11 18.18
N ARG A 736 -20.77 -14.43 17.35
CA ARG A 736 -22.19 -14.07 17.58
C ARG A 736 -23.13 -15.28 17.64
N ALA A 737 -22.59 -16.49 17.52
CA ALA A 737 -23.35 -17.73 17.68
C ALA A 737 -23.62 -18.06 19.16
N LYS A 738 -24.58 -18.95 19.44
CA LYS A 738 -24.93 -19.38 20.80
C LYS A 738 -23.75 -20.06 21.49
N GLY A 739 -23.46 -19.65 22.73
CA GLY A 739 -22.34 -20.18 23.52
C GLY A 739 -20.95 -19.73 23.04
N SER A 740 -20.87 -18.68 22.20
CA SER A 740 -19.61 -18.22 21.64
C SER A 740 -18.63 -17.65 22.67
N LYS A 741 -17.33 -17.77 22.38
CA LYS A 741 -16.22 -17.39 23.27
C LYS A 741 -15.19 -16.52 22.55
N CYS A 742 -14.56 -15.61 23.28
CA CYS A 742 -13.54 -14.71 22.78
C CYS A 742 -12.28 -14.81 23.64
N PHE A 743 -11.19 -15.37 23.12
CA PHE A 743 -9.91 -15.48 23.82
C PHE A 743 -8.95 -14.37 23.38
N LEU A 744 -8.32 -13.70 24.35
CA LEU A 744 -7.11 -12.90 24.12
C LEU A 744 -5.91 -13.70 24.63
N LEU A 745 -5.07 -14.17 23.72
CA LEU A 745 -3.83 -14.91 24.02
C LEU A 745 -2.64 -13.99 23.75
N THR A 746 -1.85 -13.70 24.78
CA THR A 746 -0.72 -12.76 24.70
C THR A 746 0.31 -13.05 25.78
N SER A 747 1.60 -12.93 25.46
CA SER A 747 2.65 -12.90 26.50
C SER A 747 2.97 -11.50 27.01
N ASN A 748 2.49 -10.44 26.34
CA ASN A 748 2.64 -9.07 26.81
C ASN A 748 1.51 -8.68 27.79
N ALA A 749 1.88 -8.18 28.98
CA ALA A 749 0.97 -7.69 30.00
C ALA A 749 0.25 -6.39 29.61
N ASP A 750 0.91 -5.50 28.86
CA ASP A 750 0.38 -4.22 28.39
C ASP A 750 -0.79 -4.42 27.43
N VAL A 751 -0.74 -5.49 26.63
CA VAL A 751 -1.85 -5.93 25.75
C VAL A 751 -3.09 -6.30 26.58
N ILE A 752 -2.91 -6.99 27.71
CA ILE A 752 -3.99 -7.31 28.65
C ILE A 752 -4.50 -6.05 29.34
N GLN A 753 -3.62 -5.12 29.72
CA GLN A 753 -4.02 -3.84 30.33
C GLN A 753 -4.80 -2.97 29.34
N LYS A 754 -4.33 -2.81 28.10
CA LYS A 754 -5.03 -2.06 27.03
C LYS A 754 -6.41 -2.65 26.76
N GLU A 755 -6.54 -3.98 26.74
CA GLU A 755 -7.84 -4.62 26.56
C GLU A 755 -8.77 -4.47 27.79
N LYS A 756 -8.25 -4.53 29.02
CA LYS A 756 -9.03 -4.19 30.24
C LYS A 756 -9.51 -2.73 30.22
N ILE A 757 -8.66 -1.80 29.76
CA ILE A 757 -9.03 -0.39 29.55
C ILE A 757 -10.12 -0.28 28.48
N ASN A 758 -10.05 -1.04 27.37
CA ASN A 758 -11.10 -1.07 26.36
C ASN A 758 -12.45 -1.55 26.93
N ILE A 759 -12.46 -2.58 27.80
CA ILE A 759 -13.69 -3.04 28.48
C ILE A 759 -14.25 -1.95 29.42
N TYR A 760 -13.39 -1.25 30.16
CA TYR A 760 -13.81 -0.12 31.00
C TYR A 760 -14.36 1.04 30.15
N LYS A 761 -13.74 1.35 29.00
CA LYS A 761 -14.23 2.32 28.00
C LYS A 761 -15.59 1.90 27.41
N GLU A 762 -15.85 0.62 27.16
CA GLU A 762 -17.18 0.12 26.76
C GLU A 762 -18.23 0.37 27.85
N LYS A 763 -17.90 0.11 29.12
CA LYS A 763 -18.82 0.43 30.24
C LYS A 763 -19.11 1.93 30.31
N MET A 764 -18.07 2.77 30.31
CA MET A 764 -18.19 4.23 30.29
C MET A 764 -19.06 4.73 29.14
N MET A 765 -18.90 4.15 27.94
CA MET A 765 -19.71 4.48 26.77
C MET A 765 -21.20 4.23 27.03
N ASN A 766 -21.55 3.04 27.52
CA ASN A 766 -22.94 2.66 27.80
C ASN A 766 -23.55 3.51 28.93
N ASP A 767 -22.81 3.73 30.02
CA ASP A 767 -23.22 4.57 31.14
C ASP A 767 -23.48 6.03 30.68
N SER A 768 -22.66 6.55 29.76
CA SER A 768 -22.82 7.88 29.17
C SER A 768 -23.98 7.96 28.17
N ILE A 769 -24.21 6.94 27.34
CA ILE A 769 -25.39 6.88 26.45
C ILE A 769 -26.67 6.87 27.29
N LEU A 770 -26.74 6.05 28.34
CA LEU A 770 -27.91 5.96 29.20
C LEU A 770 -28.23 7.32 29.85
N LYS A 771 -27.20 8.01 30.39
CA LYS A 771 -27.35 9.37 30.92
C LYS A 771 -27.83 10.37 29.87
N LEU A 772 -27.27 10.34 28.67
CA LEU A 772 -27.69 11.22 27.56
C LEU A 772 -29.16 10.99 27.17
N GLN A 773 -29.61 9.73 27.14
CA GLN A 773 -31.00 9.38 26.83
C GLN A 773 -31.99 9.75 27.94
N THR A 774 -31.53 10.06 29.16
CA THR A 774 -32.38 10.60 30.25
C THR A 774 -32.47 12.12 30.27
N LEU A 775 -31.71 12.83 29.43
CA LEU A 775 -31.84 14.28 29.29
C LEU A 775 -33.11 14.64 28.51
N ASP A 776 -33.70 15.78 28.84
CA ASP A 776 -34.75 16.37 28.02
C ASP A 776 -34.24 16.67 26.59
N GLU A 777 -35.07 16.42 25.58
CA GLU A 777 -34.69 16.53 24.17
C GLU A 777 -34.29 17.96 23.79
N LYS A 778 -34.89 18.99 24.40
CA LYS A 778 -34.52 20.39 24.15
C LYS A 778 -33.15 20.69 24.75
N VAL A 779 -32.91 20.29 26.00
CA VAL A 779 -31.62 20.46 26.69
C VAL A 779 -30.49 19.75 25.92
N PHE A 780 -30.74 18.55 25.40
CA PHE A 780 -29.75 17.84 24.59
C PHE A 780 -29.52 18.54 23.23
N LYS A 781 -30.58 18.98 22.54
CA LYS A 781 -30.47 19.78 21.30
C LYS A 781 -29.72 21.09 21.52
N GLU A 782 -29.93 21.78 22.63
CA GLU A 782 -29.20 23.00 23.01
C GLU A 782 -27.71 22.72 23.27
N LYS A 783 -27.37 21.64 23.99
CA LYS A 783 -25.97 21.22 24.18
C LYS A 783 -25.30 20.89 22.84
N VAL A 784 -25.97 20.14 21.97
CA VAL A 784 -25.52 19.82 20.61
C VAL A 784 -25.31 21.09 19.79
N HIS A 785 -26.28 22.01 19.78
CA HIS A 785 -26.20 23.26 19.02
C HIS A 785 -25.06 24.17 19.48
N ARG A 786 -24.83 24.27 20.81
CA ARG A 786 -23.67 25.00 21.36
C ARG A 786 -22.34 24.41 20.90
N ILE A 787 -22.21 23.09 20.84
CA ILE A 787 -21.01 22.41 20.32
C ILE A 787 -20.86 22.69 18.82
N GLN A 788 -21.95 22.63 18.03
CA GLN A 788 -21.94 22.94 16.60
C GLN A 788 -21.44 24.37 16.31
N ILE A 789 -21.95 25.37 17.05
CA ILE A 789 -21.49 26.76 16.96
C ILE A 789 -20.01 26.87 17.34
N HIS A 790 -19.58 26.22 18.41
CA HIS A 790 -18.19 26.29 18.88
C HIS A 790 -17.20 25.63 17.90
N GLU A 791 -17.50 24.43 17.40
CA GLU A 791 -16.66 23.72 16.43
C GLU A 791 -16.68 24.42 15.05
N LYS A 792 -17.80 25.05 14.65
CA LYS A 792 -17.83 25.95 13.48
C LYS A 792 -16.98 27.20 13.71
N PHE A 793 -17.12 27.88 14.85
CA PHE A 793 -16.29 29.03 15.19
C PHE A 793 -14.79 28.66 15.21
N ILE A 794 -14.43 27.49 15.74
CA ILE A 794 -13.06 26.97 15.67
C ILE A 794 -12.65 26.76 14.21
N ARG A 795 -13.46 26.08 13.37
CA ARG A 795 -13.14 25.86 11.95
C ARG A 795 -12.94 27.18 11.19
N ASP A 796 -13.81 28.15 11.41
CA ASP A 796 -13.81 29.45 10.73
C ASP A 796 -12.67 30.35 11.24
N SER A 797 -12.39 30.34 12.55
CA SER A 797 -11.28 31.11 13.17
C SER A 797 -9.91 30.45 12.98
N GLN A 798 -9.87 29.12 12.86
CA GLN A 798 -8.76 28.35 12.29
C GLN A 798 -8.80 28.37 10.75
N GLY A 799 -9.52 29.32 10.13
CA GLY A 799 -9.24 29.78 8.78
C GLY A 799 -7.77 30.15 8.71
N LYS A 800 -6.96 29.17 8.27
CA LYS A 800 -5.57 28.94 8.70
C LYS A 800 -4.85 30.26 8.91
N ALA A 801 -4.36 30.52 10.14
CA ALA A 801 -3.42 31.59 10.39
C ALA A 801 -2.32 31.47 9.34
N LYS A 802 -2.37 32.35 8.32
CA LYS A 802 -1.73 32.04 7.03
C LYS A 802 -0.25 31.86 7.33
N PRO A 803 0.29 30.63 7.21
CA PRO A 803 1.64 30.34 7.67
C PRO A 803 2.54 31.34 6.96
N VAL A 804 3.36 32.07 7.71
CA VAL A 804 4.07 33.25 7.20
C VAL A 804 4.77 32.86 5.91
N LEU A 805 4.20 33.31 4.79
CA LEU A 805 4.59 32.79 3.49
C LEU A 805 5.98 33.32 3.22
N ASP A 806 6.94 32.41 3.05
CA ASP A 806 8.26 32.86 2.68
C ASP A 806 8.21 33.33 1.23
N LYS A 807 8.27 34.65 1.07
CA LYS A 807 8.31 35.37 -0.21
C LYS A 807 9.67 35.28 -0.89
N LYS A 808 10.70 34.77 -0.20
CA LYS A 808 11.98 34.49 -0.85
C LYS A 808 11.79 33.37 -1.85
N ASN A 809 12.14 33.67 -3.09
CA ASN A 809 12.14 32.71 -4.16
C ASN A 809 13.15 31.58 -3.85
N LYS A 810 12.74 30.32 -4.04
CA LYS A 810 13.57 29.13 -3.86
C LYS A 810 13.67 28.36 -5.18
N LYS A 811 14.72 27.57 -5.32
CA LYS A 811 14.83 26.64 -6.46
C LYS A 811 14.13 25.34 -6.10
N LEU A 812 13.38 24.80 -7.05
CA LEU A 812 13.03 23.38 -7.06
C LEU A 812 14.06 22.67 -7.94
N LEU A 813 14.76 21.71 -7.34
CA LEU A 813 15.69 20.83 -8.03
C LEU A 813 15.07 19.44 -8.17
N CYS A 814 15.24 18.78 -9.32
CA CYS A 814 14.90 17.36 -9.45
C CYS A 814 15.60 16.57 -8.36
N ARG A 815 14.85 15.77 -7.59
CA ARG A 815 15.39 15.27 -6.34
C ARG A 815 16.52 14.22 -6.45
N LYS A 816 16.61 13.41 -7.52
CA LYS A 816 17.76 12.48 -7.69
C LYS A 816 18.93 13.07 -8.51
N CYS A 817 18.80 14.08 -9.39
CA CYS A 817 20.00 14.73 -10.01
C CYS A 817 20.41 16.06 -9.41
N LYS A 818 19.56 16.71 -8.64
CA LYS A 818 19.72 18.11 -8.23
C LYS A 818 19.76 19.11 -9.39
N ALA A 819 19.34 18.73 -10.60
CA ALA A 819 19.19 19.65 -11.72
C ALA A 819 18.05 20.62 -11.43
N PHE A 820 18.28 21.88 -11.75
CA PHE A 820 17.27 22.92 -11.67
C PHE A 820 16.04 22.56 -12.51
N ALA A 821 14.85 22.75 -11.93
CA ALA A 821 13.57 22.51 -12.58
C ALA A 821 12.83 23.83 -12.82
N CYS A 822 12.51 24.53 -11.73
CA CYS A 822 11.86 25.84 -11.77
C CYS A 822 12.15 26.62 -10.48
N TYR A 823 11.75 27.88 -10.45
CA TYR A 823 11.66 28.65 -9.22
C TYR A 823 10.27 28.51 -8.58
N THR A 824 10.17 28.79 -7.29
CA THR A 824 8.85 28.87 -6.61
C THR A 824 7.94 29.96 -7.19
N ALA A 825 8.50 31.04 -7.72
CA ALA A 825 7.77 32.12 -8.39
C ALA A 825 7.06 31.67 -9.68
N ASP A 826 7.51 30.57 -10.30
CA ASP A 826 6.95 30.01 -11.54
C ASP A 826 5.78 29.05 -11.25
N ILE A 827 5.57 28.70 -9.97
CA ILE A 827 4.53 27.75 -9.56
C ILE A 827 3.18 28.47 -9.51
N ARG A 828 2.13 27.78 -9.97
CA ARG A 828 0.74 28.18 -9.88
C ARG A 828 -0.11 27.08 -9.26
N VAL A 829 -1.08 27.47 -8.43
CA VAL A 829 -2.01 26.54 -7.80
C VAL A 829 -3.30 26.43 -8.63
N VAL A 830 -3.65 25.21 -9.00
CA VAL A 830 -4.85 24.83 -9.76
C VAL A 830 -5.79 24.05 -8.84
N GLU A 831 -7.05 24.47 -8.75
CA GLU A 831 -8.08 23.87 -7.86
C GLU A 831 -7.57 23.64 -6.41
N GLU A 832 -6.84 24.62 -5.87
CA GLU A 832 -6.24 24.68 -4.52
C GLU A 832 -5.19 23.61 -4.15
N CYS A 833 -5.25 22.42 -4.74
CA CYS A 833 -4.45 21.25 -4.35
C CYS A 833 -3.35 20.92 -5.36
N HIS A 834 -3.59 21.17 -6.64
CA HIS A 834 -2.65 20.84 -7.72
C HIS A 834 -1.70 22.01 -7.97
N HIS A 835 -0.44 21.71 -8.24
CA HIS A 835 0.60 22.71 -8.44
C HIS A 835 1.15 22.50 -9.86
N THR A 836 0.97 23.49 -10.72
CA THR A 836 1.56 23.53 -12.07
C THR A 836 2.70 24.54 -12.10
N VAL A 837 3.54 24.47 -13.12
CA VAL A 837 4.56 25.49 -13.39
C VAL A 837 4.22 26.18 -14.71
N ILE A 838 4.45 27.48 -14.81
CA ILE A 838 4.26 28.28 -16.03
C ILE A 838 5.59 28.63 -16.71
N GLY A 839 5.50 29.07 -17.98
CA GLY A 839 6.66 29.48 -18.80
C GLY A 839 7.30 28.32 -19.58
N ASP A 840 7.70 28.60 -20.83
CA ASP A 840 8.22 27.57 -21.74
C ASP A 840 9.58 27.01 -21.31
N ALA A 841 10.38 27.77 -20.56
CA ALA A 841 11.60 27.26 -19.93
C ALA A 841 11.34 26.01 -19.06
N PHE A 842 10.16 25.90 -18.43
CA PHE A 842 9.79 24.68 -17.71
C PHE A 842 9.39 23.54 -18.66
N ARG A 843 8.78 23.82 -19.83
CA ARG A 843 8.46 22.81 -20.84
C ARG A 843 9.72 22.13 -21.40
N GLU A 844 10.83 22.86 -21.49
CA GLU A 844 12.14 22.29 -21.83
C GLU A 844 12.76 21.48 -20.67
N CYS A 845 12.33 21.74 -19.43
CA CYS A 845 12.80 21.03 -18.24
C CYS A 845 12.10 19.69 -17.99
N PHE A 846 10.98 19.36 -18.66
CA PHE A 846 10.32 18.04 -18.59
C PHE A 846 9.96 17.46 -19.96
N VAL A 847 9.94 16.12 -20.07
CA VAL A 847 9.31 15.37 -21.15
C VAL A 847 8.03 14.70 -20.65
N SER A 848 7.15 14.27 -21.53
CA SER A 848 5.93 13.55 -21.12
C SER A 848 5.78 12.21 -21.85
N LYS A 849 5.31 11.18 -21.14
CA LYS A 849 5.02 9.85 -21.71
C LYS A 849 3.55 9.52 -21.50
N LEU A 850 2.84 9.27 -22.60
CA LEU A 850 1.41 8.95 -22.63
C LEU A 850 1.05 7.83 -21.65
N HIS A 851 -0.07 7.98 -20.95
CA HIS A 851 -0.54 7.00 -19.98
C HIS A 851 -1.37 5.91 -20.68
N PRO A 852 -1.10 4.61 -20.47
CA PRO A 852 -1.72 3.52 -21.26
C PRO A 852 -3.25 3.37 -21.05
N LYS A 853 -3.79 3.95 -19.97
CA LYS A 853 -5.23 4.20 -19.79
C LYS A 853 -5.43 5.63 -19.27
N ALA A 854 -6.01 6.51 -20.06
CA ALA A 854 -6.32 7.87 -19.63
C ALA A 854 -7.51 7.85 -18.64
N LYS A 855 -7.22 7.95 -17.33
CA LYS A 855 -8.25 8.12 -16.28
C LYS A 855 -8.61 9.61 -16.15
N LYS A 856 -9.89 9.91 -15.93
CA LYS A 856 -10.47 11.27 -15.87
C LYS A 856 -10.97 11.58 -14.47
N PHE A 857 -10.34 12.57 -13.82
CA PHE A 857 -10.64 12.96 -12.46
C PHE A 857 -11.17 14.41 -12.44
N GLY A 858 -12.49 14.57 -12.43
CA GLY A 858 -13.12 15.88 -12.50
C GLY A 858 -12.72 16.65 -13.77
N ASN A 859 -12.15 17.85 -13.60
CA ASN A 859 -11.68 18.69 -14.71
C ASN A 859 -10.33 18.26 -15.32
N PHE A 860 -9.66 17.23 -14.76
CA PHE A 860 -8.35 16.76 -15.18
C PHE A 860 -8.44 15.41 -15.89
N GLU A 861 -8.09 15.38 -17.18
CA GLU A 861 -7.83 14.13 -17.90
C GLU A 861 -6.32 13.83 -17.84
N LYS A 862 -5.91 12.71 -17.23
CA LYS A 862 -4.51 12.29 -17.18
C LYS A 862 -4.07 11.83 -18.57
N LYS A 863 -3.33 12.69 -19.29
CA LYS A 863 -2.79 12.39 -20.62
C LYS A 863 -1.47 11.62 -20.53
N ALA A 864 -0.57 12.05 -19.66
CA ALA A 864 0.77 11.49 -19.53
C ALA A 864 1.29 11.53 -18.08
N LYS A 865 2.36 10.80 -17.77
CA LYS A 865 3.27 11.19 -16.67
C LYS A 865 4.27 12.21 -17.24
N ILE A 866 4.59 13.26 -16.47
CA ILE A 866 5.71 14.16 -16.80
C ILE A 866 6.95 13.69 -16.08
N PHE A 867 8.06 13.77 -16.81
CA PHE A 867 9.34 13.36 -16.33
C PHE A 867 10.44 14.40 -16.59
N CYS A 868 11.45 14.54 -15.73
CA CYS A 868 12.54 15.50 -16.00
C CYS A 868 13.14 15.36 -17.43
N ALA A 869 13.46 16.46 -18.11
CA ALA A 869 13.88 16.39 -19.51
C ALA A 869 15.29 15.82 -19.67
N ARG A 870 16.17 16.08 -18.69
CA ARG A 870 17.56 15.60 -18.73
C ARG A 870 17.57 14.09 -18.96
N GLU A 871 18.46 13.68 -19.86
CA GLU A 871 18.25 12.43 -20.57
C GLU A 871 18.46 11.18 -19.73
N ASN A 872 19.46 11.28 -18.85
CA ASN A 872 19.85 10.34 -17.81
C ASN A 872 19.07 10.57 -16.49
N CYS A 873 17.97 11.33 -16.53
CA CYS A 873 17.43 12.01 -15.35
C CYS A 873 15.89 12.14 -15.20
N ARG A 874 15.06 11.90 -16.21
CA ARG A 874 13.58 11.79 -16.26
C ARG A 874 12.77 11.41 -14.95
N HIS A 875 12.86 12.20 -13.88
CA HIS A 875 12.14 12.09 -12.58
C HIS A 875 10.66 11.85 -12.79
N ASP A 876 9.94 10.99 -12.06
CA ASP A 876 8.46 11.13 -12.01
C ASP A 876 8.11 12.43 -11.25
N TRP A 877 8.17 13.57 -11.95
CA TRP A 877 7.85 14.90 -11.40
C TRP A 877 6.35 15.06 -11.16
N GLY A 878 5.53 14.24 -11.82
CA GLY A 878 4.07 14.23 -11.67
C GLY A 878 3.38 13.80 -12.96
N ILE A 879 2.32 14.51 -13.34
CA ILE A 879 1.44 14.15 -14.46
C ILE A 879 1.23 15.31 -15.43
N HIS A 880 1.13 15.00 -16.73
CA HIS A 880 0.61 15.94 -17.72
C HIS A 880 -0.90 15.71 -17.79
N VAL A 881 -1.66 16.75 -17.48
CA VAL A 881 -3.11 16.70 -17.47
C VAL A 881 -3.66 17.69 -18.48
N LYS A 882 -4.70 17.27 -19.20
CA LYS A 882 -5.59 18.21 -19.85
C LYS A 882 -6.56 18.73 -18.78
N TYR A 883 -6.36 19.97 -18.37
CA TYR A 883 -7.23 20.71 -17.46
C TYR A 883 -8.11 21.65 -18.28
N LYS A 884 -9.40 21.31 -18.39
CA LYS A 884 -10.36 21.99 -19.30
C LYS A 884 -9.84 21.96 -20.74
N THR A 885 -9.42 23.11 -21.28
CA THR A 885 -8.84 23.27 -22.63
C THR A 885 -7.32 23.30 -22.66
N PHE A 886 -6.65 23.39 -21.51
CA PHE A 886 -5.20 23.57 -21.42
C PHE A 886 -4.50 22.25 -21.09
N GLU A 887 -3.38 21.98 -21.72
CA GLU A 887 -2.48 20.89 -21.31
C GLU A 887 -1.39 21.48 -20.41
N ILE A 888 -1.37 21.05 -19.15
CA ILE A 888 -0.53 21.60 -18.10
C ILE A 888 0.21 20.52 -17.29
N PRO A 889 1.47 20.76 -16.88
CA PRO A 889 2.24 19.84 -16.05
C PRO A 889 1.90 20.02 -14.56
N VAL A 890 1.24 19.05 -13.93
CA VAL A 890 1.00 19.04 -12.48
C VAL A 890 2.10 18.27 -11.76
N ILE A 891 2.85 18.97 -10.90
CA ILE A 891 4.02 18.46 -10.17
C ILE A 891 3.73 18.06 -8.72
N LYS A 892 4.50 17.12 -8.17
CA LYS A 892 4.44 16.66 -6.77
C LYS A 892 5.72 17.01 -6.01
N ILE A 893 5.62 17.77 -4.90
CA ILE A 893 6.82 18.30 -4.20
C ILE A 893 7.77 17.21 -3.66
N GLU A 894 7.25 16.01 -3.37
CA GLU A 894 8.06 14.84 -2.96
C GLU A 894 9.10 14.42 -4.01
N SER A 895 8.94 14.88 -5.26
CA SER A 895 9.85 14.67 -6.39
C SER A 895 10.91 15.76 -6.56
N PHE A 896 10.93 16.75 -5.66
CA PHE A 896 11.86 17.88 -5.72
C PHE A 896 12.57 18.08 -4.38
N VAL A 897 13.76 18.64 -4.48
CA VAL A 897 14.50 19.23 -3.36
C VAL A 897 14.27 20.72 -3.43
N VAL A 898 13.90 21.34 -2.31
CA VAL A 898 13.80 22.80 -2.21
C VAL A 898 15.15 23.32 -1.73
N GLU A 899 15.82 24.11 -2.56
CA GLU A 899 17.09 24.76 -2.23
C GLU A 899 16.88 26.26 -1.99
N ASP A 900 17.35 26.76 -0.84
CA ASP A 900 17.41 28.20 -0.58
C ASP A 900 18.51 28.85 -1.42
N ILE A 901 18.19 29.95 -2.11
CA ILE A 901 19.11 30.61 -3.05
C ILE A 901 20.30 31.27 -2.34
N ALA A 902 20.13 31.70 -1.08
CA ALA A 902 21.15 32.43 -0.33
C ALA A 902 22.07 31.53 0.49
N THR A 903 21.55 30.44 1.09
CA THR A 903 22.36 29.53 1.91
C THR A 903 22.79 28.25 1.21
N GLY A 904 22.07 27.83 0.16
CA GLY A 904 22.26 26.51 -0.45
C GLY A 904 21.66 25.35 0.35
N ASP A 905 20.95 25.62 1.45
CA ASP A 905 20.32 24.59 2.28
C ASP A 905 19.25 23.82 1.50
N GLN A 906 19.32 22.50 1.53
CA GLN A 906 18.41 21.60 0.80
C GLN A 906 17.40 20.96 1.75
N THR A 907 16.13 21.32 1.61
CA THR A 907 15.00 20.78 2.38
C THR A 907 14.15 19.83 1.55
N LEU A 908 13.62 18.77 2.17
CA LEU A 908 12.70 17.80 1.58
C LEU A 908 11.29 17.96 2.16
N TYR A 909 10.27 17.94 1.30
CA TYR A 909 8.87 17.99 1.72
C TYR A 909 8.08 16.81 1.16
N ALA A 910 7.31 16.12 2.01
CA ALA A 910 6.47 15.00 1.58
C ALA A 910 5.13 15.46 0.96
N LYS A 911 4.63 16.65 1.31
CA LYS A 911 3.36 17.19 0.78
C LYS A 911 3.44 18.70 0.56
N TRP A 912 2.76 19.18 -0.50
CA TRP A 912 2.67 20.61 -0.83
C TRP A 912 2.11 21.49 0.28
N ARG A 913 1.31 20.92 1.19
CA ARG A 913 0.72 21.64 2.32
C ARG A 913 1.74 21.99 3.40
N ASP A 914 2.82 21.21 3.51
CA ASP A 914 3.85 21.37 4.54
C ASP A 914 4.94 22.36 4.06
N PHE A 915 4.96 22.68 2.76
CA PHE A 915 5.82 23.70 2.15
C PHE A 915 5.09 25.05 2.07
N HIS A 916 5.57 26.02 2.86
CA HIS A 916 4.96 27.33 3.05
C HIS A 916 5.71 28.44 2.28
N PHE A 917 5.37 28.58 0.99
CA PHE A 917 5.90 29.60 0.08
C PHE A 917 4.76 30.45 -0.51
N GLU A 918 5.07 31.55 -1.19
CA GLU A 918 4.08 32.39 -1.88
C GLU A 918 3.37 31.62 -3.02
N LYS A 919 2.15 31.14 -2.74
CA LYS A 919 1.33 30.33 -3.65
C LYS A 919 0.46 31.22 -4.54
N LEU A 920 0.92 31.46 -5.76
CA LEU A 920 0.19 32.22 -6.77
C LEU A 920 -0.93 31.37 -7.40
N PRO A 921 -2.17 31.89 -7.56
CA PRO A 921 -3.26 31.15 -8.18
C PRO A 921 -3.10 31.07 -9.70
N PHE A 922 -3.53 29.96 -10.30
CA PHE A 922 -3.45 29.75 -11.76
C PHE A 922 -4.38 30.68 -12.54
N ASN A 923 -3.80 31.41 -13.51
CA ASN A 923 -4.51 32.30 -14.41
C ASN A 923 -4.36 31.83 -15.87
N PRO A 924 -5.44 31.51 -16.59
CA PRO A 924 -5.39 31.08 -17.99
C PRO A 924 -4.64 32.03 -18.94
N ALA A 925 -4.64 33.35 -18.66
CA ALA A 925 -3.93 34.34 -19.48
C ALA A 925 -2.39 34.21 -19.41
N GLU A 926 -1.85 33.51 -18.39
CA GLU A 926 -0.41 33.30 -18.22
C GLU A 926 0.13 32.11 -19.05
N ILE A 927 -0.76 31.39 -19.77
CA ILE A 927 -0.39 30.33 -20.74
C ILE A 927 -0.55 30.80 -22.19
N SER A 928 -1.22 31.94 -22.43
CA SER A 928 -1.41 32.49 -23.77
C SER A 928 -0.33 33.52 -24.12
N LYS A 929 0.87 33.03 -24.46
CA LYS A 929 1.76 33.65 -25.45
C LYS A 929 2.71 32.60 -26.01
#